data_AF-A0A356GPY2-F1
#
_entry.id   AF-A0A356GPY2-F1
#
_cell.length_a   1.000
_cell.length_b   1.000
_cell.length_c   1.000
_cell.angle_alpha   90.00
_cell.angle_beta   90.00
_cell.angle_gamma   90.00
#
_symmetry.space_group_name_H-M   'P 1'
#
loop_
_entity.id
_entity.type
_entity.pdbx_description
1 polymer ?
#
loop_
_entity_poly.entity_id
_entity_poly.type
_entity_poly.pdbx_seq_one_letter_code
_entity_poly.pdbx_strand_id
1 'polypeptide(L)'
;MISNGNHRMEVGSMKRFSMRLGMLGTFLFLAVILNGCGTSGNREGQVGTSQTSSVVVQKGDPVLAAAPGYAGSGACAACHPNQFAGWGKSLHNAPLKTVAELGDGIFVNDADGNGVNDFKDGLDFNDPATDAIADSTLKGLRPNAPILSFSGGKYYTQLGPSGTKFEIQRTQGGNGLWKQRYHTRVGRSYYVSPVQYQEKTKVYVNYNASHWYSGTTPRYTAAYGSDNLVVQFGALGVAGTNGTQRSWENRCAGCHQTGLAVKAETTNYGGTGVQEAVTGYSELNIGCENCHGPGAAHAASRNARDIINPANFEALGVTGKRFANQVCGACHHRGEGNATILSGTSPLGLEYPARFVSGVVQLPLPGDSVIDNSAGNPFVLLNIGTAYYGTASADFGAGARAIYSGYRNWYADYPRFPIYVASRQHHQQWTDVEQGPHAADTGGLTCWDCHDPHEGKGDHQVRNTVTVAGTTLYTNNDDNTLCLACHAGDFGLTVNDVRIGGTNVKNAVLAHMGTEAVMGDSHIAGLYDPAGTGVGRCSKCHMPKTSSSAITTAFGTGLKEGDIHNHTFNTIWPSANLRLPFVSGADPAEMANSCYSVGCHNNNPASVGYVSTVAEWSASGHADFTGEPFRHWDADGAVPTSCAKCHSRPGFRDFATDGVVNSAAKLGTKISCGACHTEEGDGTTLWDERATYTALDNVLFPSGRRASLADDSNMCMACHQGRASKVQVDAAIAAGGENNLTFVNNHYFAAAATLFGTEVLGGYEYGDNVYVGRFAHVPERDTCIECHMGRTADLRKNNHTFFPKTEYCVACHITTVAVPDNPADPARFRDIRLTLLPPAIDFNGNGDANEGLYFEIWGTAPDNVVNDNVVNRLLLAIQAYAAAAPPDGTGVPIVYAPGVYPYWFIDTNANGLVDPGEAVFANRYVAFDATLLRAAYNYTVVQNEPCGYIHNARSLLQLLFDSIRDLDPNAVLAPTVLIRP
;
A
#
# COMPACT_ATOMS: atom_id res chain seq x y z
N MET A 1 -57.29 31.86 -10.31
CA MET A 1 -56.86 33.29 -10.26
C MET A 1 -57.52 33.92 -9.06
N ILE A 2 -56.82 34.83 -8.34
CA ILE A 2 -57.17 35.42 -7.01
C ILE A 2 -56.79 34.46 -5.86
N SER A 3 -56.12 34.81 -4.75
CA SER A 3 -55.34 35.97 -4.29
C SER A 3 -54.74 35.66 -2.91
N ASN A 4 -53.71 36.43 -2.54
CA ASN A 4 -53.40 37.00 -1.21
C ASN A 4 -53.24 36.13 0.06
N GLY A 5 -52.16 36.43 0.80
CA GLY A 5 -52.33 36.94 2.17
C GLY A 5 -51.70 36.16 3.33
N ASN A 6 -50.45 36.51 3.66
CA ASN A 6 -49.85 36.79 4.99
C ASN A 6 -50.37 36.18 6.32
N HIS A 7 -49.35 35.89 7.18
CA HIS A 7 -49.26 35.97 8.66
C HIS A 7 -49.61 34.73 9.50
N ARG A 8 -48.63 34.10 10.17
CA ARG A 8 -48.05 34.39 11.52
C ARG A 8 -49.04 34.12 12.67
N MET A 9 -48.84 33.04 13.43
CA MET A 9 -48.38 33.03 14.84
C MET A 9 -48.75 31.76 15.60
N GLU A 10 -47.76 31.34 16.39
CA GLU A 10 -47.81 30.79 17.74
C GLU A 10 -48.09 29.32 18.06
N VAL A 11 -47.11 28.84 18.83
CA VAL A 11 -46.91 27.60 19.55
C VAL A 11 -47.89 27.50 20.72
N GLY A 12 -48.52 26.34 20.87
CA GLY A 12 -49.33 25.99 22.04
C GLY A 12 -49.07 24.54 22.45
N SER A 13 -48.48 24.37 23.63
CA SER A 13 -48.01 23.11 24.21
C SER A 13 -49.10 22.22 24.80
N MET A 14 -48.78 20.92 24.87
CA MET A 14 -49.23 19.93 25.86
C MET A 14 -50.72 19.53 25.92
N LYS A 15 -50.99 18.23 25.70
CA LYS A 15 -51.37 17.32 26.80
C LYS A 15 -51.40 15.85 26.34
N ARG A 16 -50.88 15.00 27.23
CA ARG A 16 -50.88 13.53 27.22
C ARG A 16 -52.28 12.98 27.54
N PHE A 17 -52.65 11.83 26.97
CA PHE A 17 -53.48 10.75 27.56
C PHE A 17 -53.33 9.54 26.61
N SER A 18 -52.64 8.43 26.96
CA SER A 18 -53.13 7.27 27.73
C SER A 18 -54.51 6.81 27.21
N MET A 19 -54.78 5.59 26.74
CA MET A 19 -54.38 4.26 27.20
C MET A 19 -54.89 3.21 26.19
N ARG A 20 -54.09 2.17 25.95
CA ARG A 20 -54.39 0.72 26.00
C ARG A 20 -55.82 0.22 25.69
N LEU A 21 -55.91 -0.70 24.71
CA LEU A 21 -56.51 -2.06 24.71
C LEU A 21 -56.68 -2.42 23.22
N GLY A 22 -56.13 -3.49 22.63
CA GLY A 22 -56.00 -4.83 23.15
C GLY A 22 -57.21 -5.66 22.69
N MET A 23 -57.12 -6.32 21.54
CA MET A 23 -57.78 -7.62 21.33
C MET A 23 -57.30 -8.32 20.05
N LEU A 24 -56.90 -9.57 20.26
CA LEU A 24 -56.68 -10.61 19.26
C LEU A 24 -57.96 -10.93 18.49
N GLY A 25 -57.82 -11.42 17.27
CA GLY A 25 -58.90 -12.10 16.55
C GLY A 25 -58.58 -12.45 15.11
N THR A 26 -57.86 -13.56 14.93
CA THR A 26 -57.58 -14.23 13.65
C THR A 26 -58.87 -14.56 12.89
N PHE A 27 -58.96 -14.26 11.59
CA PHE A 27 -59.61 -15.13 10.61
C PHE A 27 -59.07 -14.90 9.18
N LEU A 28 -58.78 -16.03 8.55
CA LEU A 28 -58.43 -16.27 7.15
C LEU A 28 -59.47 -15.69 6.18
N PHE A 29 -59.06 -15.05 5.08
CA PHE A 29 -59.35 -15.51 3.70
C PHE A 29 -58.61 -14.66 2.63
N LEU A 30 -58.18 -15.38 1.59
CA LEU A 30 -57.58 -14.99 0.31
C LEU A 30 -57.96 -13.61 -0.27
N ALA A 31 -56.94 -12.89 -0.75
CA ALA A 31 -57.02 -12.14 -2.00
C ALA A 31 -55.66 -12.17 -2.71
N VAL A 32 -55.69 -12.66 -3.95
CA VAL A 32 -54.57 -12.80 -4.89
C VAL A 32 -54.36 -11.45 -5.62
N ILE A 33 -53.12 -11.23 -6.07
CA ILE A 33 -52.66 -10.29 -7.11
C ILE A 33 -52.40 -8.84 -6.66
N LEU A 34 -51.11 -8.55 -6.44
CA LEU A 34 -50.39 -7.38 -6.98
C LEU A 34 -48.88 -7.65 -6.85
N ASN A 35 -48.37 -8.54 -7.71
CA ASN A 35 -46.96 -8.58 -8.07
C ASN A 35 -46.77 -7.66 -9.28
N GLY A 36 -45.99 -6.60 -9.14
CA GLY A 36 -45.65 -5.73 -10.25
C GLY A 36 -45.44 -4.27 -9.87
N CYS A 37 -44.36 -3.97 -9.16
CA CYS A 37 -43.54 -2.78 -9.40
C CYS A 37 -42.24 -2.93 -8.60
N GLY A 38 -41.20 -3.38 -9.29
CA GLY A 38 -39.86 -3.55 -8.73
C GLY A 38 -39.27 -2.20 -8.34
N THR A 39 -38.91 -2.09 -7.06
CA THR A 39 -37.89 -1.15 -6.63
C THR A 39 -36.56 -1.89 -6.64
N SER A 40 -35.78 -1.62 -7.68
CA SER A 40 -34.38 -2.02 -7.78
C SER A 40 -33.58 -1.30 -6.70
N GLY A 41 -33.34 -1.99 -5.59
CA GLY A 41 -32.55 -1.51 -4.46
C GLY A 41 -31.91 -2.68 -3.72
N ASN A 42 -31.26 -3.57 -4.46
CA ASN A 42 -30.46 -4.64 -3.87
C ASN A 42 -29.23 -4.01 -3.21
N ARG A 43 -29.27 -3.86 -1.89
CA ARG A 43 -28.07 -3.66 -1.07
C ARG A 43 -27.17 -4.88 -1.22
N GLU A 44 -25.87 -4.65 -1.37
CA GLU A 44 -24.88 -5.72 -1.17
C GLU A 44 -25.17 -6.36 0.20
N GLY A 45 -25.21 -7.70 0.27
CA GLY A 45 -24.98 -8.36 1.55
C GLY A 45 -26.13 -8.82 2.45
N GLN A 46 -27.38 -8.82 1.99
CA GLN A 46 -28.38 -9.58 2.76
C GLN A 46 -28.21 -11.08 2.53
N VAL A 47 -27.57 -11.75 3.49
CA VAL A 47 -27.76 -13.19 3.74
C VAL A 47 -29.27 -13.40 3.82
N GLY A 48 -29.81 -14.13 2.83
CA GLY A 48 -31.25 -14.36 2.72
C GLY A 48 -31.81 -14.82 4.05
N THR A 49 -32.82 -14.09 4.54
CA THR A 49 -33.58 -14.46 5.73
C THR A 49 -34.43 -15.69 5.40
N SER A 50 -33.83 -16.87 5.40
CA SER A 50 -34.57 -18.13 5.31
C SER A 50 -33.98 -19.16 6.28
N GLN A 51 -34.72 -19.29 7.37
CA GLN A 51 -34.89 -20.48 8.21
C GLN A 51 -33.72 -21.02 9.02
N THR A 52 -34.01 -21.16 10.31
CA THR A 52 -33.38 -22.00 11.32
C THR A 52 -32.95 -23.37 10.78
N SER A 53 -31.70 -23.51 10.38
CA SER A 53 -31.03 -24.82 10.30
C SER A 53 -29.95 -24.87 11.38
N SER A 54 -29.85 -26.00 12.07
CA SER A 54 -28.73 -26.31 12.96
C SER A 54 -27.43 -26.23 12.17
N VAL A 55 -26.39 -25.61 12.72
CA VAL A 55 -25.06 -25.56 12.11
C VAL A 55 -24.59 -26.99 11.76
N VAL A 56 -24.32 -27.24 10.49
CA VAL A 56 -23.79 -28.53 10.02
C VAL A 56 -22.28 -28.44 9.92
N VAL A 57 -21.58 -29.34 10.59
CA VAL A 57 -20.12 -29.52 10.48
C VAL A 57 -19.85 -30.70 9.54
N GLN A 58 -19.39 -30.41 8.32
CA GLN A 58 -19.14 -31.45 7.32
C GLN A 58 -17.81 -32.18 7.59
N LYS A 59 -17.87 -33.51 7.54
CA LYS A 59 -16.71 -34.40 7.68
C LYS A 59 -16.03 -34.69 6.35
N GLY A 60 -16.76 -34.59 5.23
CA GLY A 60 -16.25 -34.99 3.92
C GLY A 60 -15.80 -36.46 3.89
N ASP A 61 -14.90 -36.79 2.97
CA ASP A 61 -14.42 -38.16 2.72
C ASP A 61 -12.88 -38.27 2.68
N PRO A 62 -12.18 -37.91 3.78
CA PRO A 62 -10.72 -37.94 3.82
C PRO A 62 -10.15 -39.34 3.53
N VAL A 63 -8.99 -39.36 2.86
CA VAL A 63 -8.28 -40.59 2.52
C VAL A 63 -7.40 -41.06 3.67
N LEU A 64 -6.90 -40.13 4.47
CA LEU A 64 -6.02 -40.37 5.60
C LEU A 64 -6.73 -40.08 6.92
N ALA A 65 -6.15 -40.55 8.01
CA ALA A 65 -6.50 -40.03 9.33
C ALA A 65 -6.16 -38.54 9.42
N ALA A 66 -7.00 -37.79 10.15
CA ALA A 66 -6.72 -36.40 10.50
C ALA A 66 -5.42 -36.28 11.31
N ALA A 67 -4.84 -35.08 11.33
CA ALA A 67 -3.77 -34.76 12.26
C ALA A 67 -4.21 -35.03 13.71
N PRO A 68 -3.31 -35.52 14.58
CA PRO A 68 -3.66 -35.85 15.96
C PRO A 68 -4.00 -34.59 16.76
N GLY A 69 -4.82 -34.74 17.80
CA GLY A 69 -5.15 -33.67 18.76
C GLY A 69 -6.33 -32.77 18.37
N TYR A 70 -6.97 -32.99 17.21
CA TYR A 70 -8.16 -32.27 16.77
C TYR A 70 -9.44 -32.98 17.24
N ALA A 71 -10.35 -32.26 17.88
CA ALA A 71 -11.66 -32.75 18.33
C ALA A 71 -12.77 -32.48 17.31
N GLY A 72 -12.59 -31.45 16.47
CA GLY A 72 -13.58 -30.89 15.57
C GLY A 72 -14.60 -29.96 16.25
N SER A 73 -15.08 -28.96 15.50
CA SER A 73 -15.96 -27.88 15.96
C SER A 73 -17.24 -28.36 16.65
N GLY A 74 -17.75 -29.53 16.27
CA GLY A 74 -18.92 -30.14 16.93
C GLY A 74 -18.71 -30.42 18.42
N ALA A 75 -17.48 -30.72 18.86
CA ALA A 75 -17.16 -30.92 20.27
C ALA A 75 -17.25 -29.61 21.09
N CYS A 76 -17.05 -28.46 20.43
CA CYS A 76 -17.08 -27.14 21.06
C CYS A 76 -18.51 -26.65 21.32
N ALA A 77 -19.50 -27.10 20.53
CA ALA A 77 -20.86 -26.58 20.51
C ALA A 77 -21.58 -26.60 21.87
N ALA A 78 -21.33 -27.63 22.69
CA ALA A 78 -21.99 -27.78 23.98
C ALA A 78 -21.53 -26.76 25.03
N CYS A 79 -20.25 -26.33 24.98
CA CYS A 79 -19.67 -25.38 25.93
C CYS A 79 -19.66 -23.94 25.37
N HIS A 80 -19.60 -23.79 24.04
CA HIS A 80 -19.52 -22.51 23.32
C HIS A 80 -20.66 -22.33 22.30
N PRO A 81 -21.94 -22.40 22.72
CA PRO A 81 -23.07 -22.44 21.79
C PRO A 81 -23.22 -21.16 20.96
N ASN A 82 -22.87 -20.00 21.52
CA ASN A 82 -22.99 -18.71 20.83
C ASN A 82 -21.93 -18.57 19.74
N GLN A 83 -20.66 -18.86 20.07
CA GLN A 83 -19.54 -18.82 19.12
C GLN A 83 -19.76 -19.84 18.01
N PHE A 84 -20.20 -21.06 18.36
CA PHE A 84 -20.51 -22.10 17.39
C PHE A 84 -21.62 -21.69 16.43
N ALA A 85 -22.70 -21.09 16.95
CA ALA A 85 -23.81 -20.60 16.13
C ALA A 85 -23.43 -19.43 15.23
N GLY A 86 -22.55 -18.53 15.69
CA GLY A 86 -22.06 -17.41 14.90
C GLY A 86 -21.06 -17.83 13.81
N TRP A 87 -20.05 -18.63 14.18
CA TRP A 87 -19.11 -19.23 13.23
C TRP A 87 -19.83 -20.03 12.15
N GLY A 88 -20.83 -20.82 12.53
CA GLY A 88 -21.58 -21.67 11.60
C GLY A 88 -22.36 -20.92 10.52
N LYS A 89 -22.58 -19.60 10.69
CA LYS A 89 -23.20 -18.70 9.70
C LYS A 89 -22.19 -18.02 8.79
N SER A 90 -20.90 -18.17 9.06
CA SER A 90 -19.85 -17.57 8.26
C SER A 90 -19.51 -18.41 7.03
N LEU A 91 -18.84 -17.78 6.06
CA LEU A 91 -18.30 -18.45 4.88
C LEU A 91 -17.13 -19.40 5.19
N HIS A 92 -16.64 -19.45 6.44
CA HIS A 92 -15.61 -20.39 6.86
C HIS A 92 -16.15 -21.83 6.96
N ASN A 93 -17.43 -22.00 7.34
CA ASN A 93 -18.06 -23.33 7.45
C ASN A 93 -18.75 -23.81 6.15
N ALA A 94 -19.00 -22.92 5.19
CA ALA A 94 -19.73 -23.24 3.96
C ALA A 94 -18.99 -23.02 2.61
N PRO A 95 -17.64 -22.99 2.51
CA PRO A 95 -16.97 -22.81 1.24
C PRO A 95 -17.03 -24.08 0.37
N LEU A 96 -16.97 -25.28 0.96
CA LEU A 96 -17.21 -26.56 0.28
C LEU A 96 -18.49 -27.21 0.80
N LYS A 97 -19.19 -27.93 -0.08
CA LYS A 97 -20.40 -28.69 0.26
C LYS A 97 -20.40 -30.03 -0.48
N THR A 98 -20.62 -31.14 0.21
CA THR A 98 -20.68 -32.48 -0.41
C THR A 98 -22.11 -32.90 -0.75
N VAL A 99 -22.27 -33.62 -1.85
CA VAL A 99 -23.57 -34.24 -2.21
C VAL A 99 -23.94 -35.31 -1.18
N ALA A 100 -22.96 -36.04 -0.66
CA ALA A 100 -23.18 -37.12 0.30
C ALA A 100 -23.78 -36.65 1.62
N GLU A 101 -23.40 -35.46 2.12
CA GLU A 101 -23.86 -34.97 3.42
C GLU A 101 -25.04 -33.99 3.32
N LEU A 102 -25.12 -33.21 2.23
CA LEU A 102 -26.12 -32.14 2.07
C LEU A 102 -27.09 -32.35 0.91
N GLY A 103 -26.90 -33.39 0.10
CA GLY A 103 -27.77 -33.73 -1.02
C GLY A 103 -27.80 -32.67 -2.13
N ASP A 104 -28.91 -32.66 -2.87
CA ASP A 104 -29.10 -31.84 -4.06
C ASP A 104 -29.12 -30.32 -3.79
N GLY A 105 -29.38 -29.91 -2.55
CA GLY A 105 -29.50 -28.50 -2.16
C GLY A 105 -28.19 -27.71 -2.27
N ILE A 106 -27.08 -28.38 -2.55
CA ILE A 106 -25.78 -27.73 -2.75
C ILE A 106 -25.65 -27.09 -4.14
N PHE A 107 -26.50 -27.45 -5.11
CA PHE A 107 -26.49 -26.93 -6.47
C PHE A 107 -27.45 -25.74 -6.55
N VAL A 108 -26.90 -24.54 -6.70
CA VAL A 108 -27.67 -23.28 -6.72
C VAL A 108 -27.76 -22.69 -8.12
N ASN A 109 -27.20 -23.39 -9.09
CA ASN A 109 -27.15 -22.97 -10.47
C ASN A 109 -28.51 -23.14 -11.13
N ASP A 110 -29.11 -22.02 -11.50
CA ASP A 110 -30.42 -21.93 -12.13
C ASP A 110 -30.34 -20.71 -13.06
N ALA A 111 -29.79 -20.91 -14.25
CA ALA A 111 -29.50 -19.83 -15.19
C ALA A 111 -30.76 -19.35 -15.92
N ASP A 112 -31.74 -20.23 -16.12
CA ASP A 112 -33.01 -19.92 -16.79
C ASP A 112 -34.13 -19.47 -15.82
N GLY A 113 -33.92 -19.63 -14.51
CA GLY A 113 -34.84 -19.18 -13.47
C GLY A 113 -36.04 -20.10 -13.28
N ASN A 114 -35.97 -21.36 -13.73
CA ASN A 114 -37.07 -22.30 -13.69
C ASN A 114 -37.22 -23.00 -12.31
N GLY A 115 -36.28 -22.76 -11.37
CA GLY A 115 -36.26 -23.34 -10.02
C GLY A 115 -35.71 -24.77 -9.95
N VAL A 116 -35.22 -25.31 -11.07
CA VAL A 116 -34.50 -26.57 -11.21
C VAL A 116 -33.03 -26.21 -11.48
N ASN A 117 -32.11 -27.07 -11.02
CA ASN A 117 -30.70 -26.81 -11.28
C ASN A 117 -30.30 -27.25 -12.69
N ASP A 118 -29.38 -26.50 -13.32
CA ASP A 118 -29.06 -26.70 -14.75
C ASP A 118 -28.45 -28.08 -15.09
N PHE A 119 -28.00 -28.87 -14.10
CA PHE A 119 -27.61 -30.26 -14.36
C PHE A 119 -28.83 -31.14 -14.65
N LYS A 120 -29.96 -30.88 -13.98
CA LYS A 120 -31.22 -31.60 -14.19
C LYS A 120 -31.93 -31.15 -15.47
N ASP A 121 -31.69 -29.93 -15.93
CA ASP A 121 -32.20 -29.43 -17.21
C ASP A 121 -31.43 -29.99 -18.41
N GLY A 122 -30.20 -30.47 -18.20
CA GLY A 122 -29.39 -31.08 -19.26
C GLY A 122 -28.73 -30.04 -20.16
N LEU A 123 -27.98 -29.11 -19.58
CA LEU A 123 -27.40 -27.98 -20.28
C LEU A 123 -26.20 -28.36 -21.18
N ASP A 124 -26.31 -28.13 -22.49
CA ASP A 124 -25.24 -28.35 -23.48
C ASP A 124 -24.68 -27.03 -24.02
N PHE A 125 -23.47 -26.66 -23.58
CA PHE A 125 -22.82 -25.41 -24.02
C PHE A 125 -22.36 -25.42 -25.49
N ASN A 126 -22.50 -26.54 -26.19
CA ASN A 126 -22.26 -26.63 -27.63
C ASN A 126 -23.49 -26.19 -28.45
N ASP A 127 -24.67 -26.16 -27.85
CA ASP A 127 -25.89 -25.65 -28.47
C ASP A 127 -25.92 -24.11 -28.44
N PRO A 128 -26.09 -23.43 -29.59
CA PRO A 128 -26.30 -21.98 -29.64
C PRO A 128 -27.43 -21.46 -28.74
N ALA A 129 -28.42 -22.30 -28.38
CA ALA A 129 -29.47 -21.93 -27.43
C ALA A 129 -28.93 -21.49 -26.05
N THR A 130 -27.70 -21.91 -25.69
CA THR A 130 -27.04 -21.57 -24.43
C THR A 130 -26.19 -20.30 -24.50
N ASP A 131 -26.11 -19.63 -25.66
CA ASP A 131 -25.20 -18.50 -25.87
C ASP A 131 -25.43 -17.31 -24.93
N ALA A 132 -26.66 -17.13 -24.45
CA ALA A 132 -27.05 -16.07 -23.53
C ALA A 132 -26.53 -16.29 -22.09
N ILE A 133 -26.30 -17.55 -21.72
CA ILE A 133 -25.86 -17.96 -20.38
C ILE A 133 -24.42 -18.48 -20.36
N ALA A 134 -23.70 -18.42 -21.48
CA ALA A 134 -22.31 -18.83 -21.62
C ALA A 134 -21.41 -17.66 -22.09
N ASP A 135 -20.31 -17.45 -21.38
CA ASP A 135 -19.33 -16.43 -21.75
C ASP A 135 -18.51 -16.82 -23.01
N SER A 136 -17.73 -15.88 -23.53
CA SER A 136 -16.91 -16.12 -24.73
C SER A 136 -15.85 -17.19 -24.51
N THR A 137 -15.31 -17.33 -23.30
CA THR A 137 -14.25 -18.31 -23.01
C THR A 137 -14.79 -19.75 -23.00
N LEU A 138 -16.00 -19.95 -22.49
CA LEU A 138 -16.69 -21.25 -22.51
C LEU A 138 -17.14 -21.61 -23.92
N LYS A 139 -17.71 -20.65 -24.67
CA LYS A 139 -18.09 -20.84 -26.08
C LYS A 139 -16.89 -21.18 -26.97
N GLY A 140 -15.71 -20.65 -26.64
CA GLY A 140 -14.46 -20.94 -27.33
C GLY A 140 -14.01 -22.41 -27.26
N LEU A 141 -14.61 -23.23 -26.40
CA LEU A 141 -14.29 -24.66 -26.28
C LEU A 141 -15.07 -25.56 -27.25
N ARG A 142 -16.02 -25.02 -28.02
CA ARG A 142 -16.81 -25.78 -29.00
C ARG A 142 -15.91 -26.49 -30.03
N PRO A 143 -16.26 -27.71 -30.47
CA PRO A 143 -17.46 -28.49 -30.14
C PRO A 143 -17.31 -29.38 -28.89
N ASN A 144 -16.31 -29.11 -28.04
CA ASN A 144 -16.04 -29.88 -26.82
C ASN A 144 -16.33 -29.08 -25.55
N ALA A 145 -17.21 -28.08 -25.64
CA ALA A 145 -17.64 -27.34 -24.46
C ALA A 145 -18.34 -28.29 -23.48
N PRO A 146 -18.28 -28.00 -22.16
CA PRO A 146 -18.89 -28.87 -21.16
C PRO A 146 -20.40 -29.11 -21.40
N ILE A 147 -20.89 -30.27 -20.97
CA ILE A 147 -22.32 -30.63 -20.95
C ILE A 147 -22.65 -31.02 -19.51
N LEU A 148 -23.64 -30.37 -18.91
CA LEU A 148 -24.14 -30.66 -17.58
C LEU A 148 -25.29 -31.66 -17.70
N SER A 149 -25.27 -32.73 -16.92
CA SER A 149 -26.36 -33.71 -16.94
C SER A 149 -26.57 -34.38 -15.59
N PHE A 150 -27.80 -34.86 -15.39
CA PHE A 150 -28.18 -35.66 -14.25
C PHE A 150 -28.71 -37.02 -14.73
N SER A 151 -28.10 -38.11 -14.27
CA SER A 151 -28.51 -39.46 -14.66
C SER A 151 -28.20 -40.49 -13.57
N GLY A 152 -29.14 -41.40 -13.27
CA GLY A 152 -28.93 -42.43 -12.25
C GLY A 152 -28.72 -41.86 -10.85
N GLY A 153 -29.37 -40.74 -10.51
CA GLY A 153 -29.23 -40.09 -9.20
C GLY A 153 -27.94 -39.30 -8.99
N LYS A 154 -27.13 -39.13 -10.05
CA LYS A 154 -25.80 -38.51 -9.99
C LYS A 154 -25.68 -37.36 -10.99
N TYR A 155 -24.82 -36.41 -10.65
CA TYR A 155 -24.54 -35.19 -11.39
C TYR A 155 -23.26 -35.35 -12.19
N TYR A 156 -23.22 -34.82 -13.41
CA TYR A 156 -22.06 -34.99 -14.27
C TYR A 156 -21.73 -33.78 -15.12
N THR A 157 -20.44 -33.57 -15.32
CA THR A 157 -19.90 -32.71 -16.37
C THR A 157 -19.23 -33.59 -17.43
N GLN A 158 -19.67 -33.50 -18.68
CA GLN A 158 -19.08 -34.21 -19.82
C GLN A 158 -18.36 -33.22 -20.75
N LEU A 159 -17.18 -33.58 -21.27
CA LEU A 159 -16.37 -32.68 -22.10
C LEU A 159 -16.70 -32.83 -23.59
N GLY A 160 -17.83 -32.28 -24.01
CA GLY A 160 -18.40 -32.47 -25.36
C GLY A 160 -19.17 -33.79 -25.52
N PRO A 161 -19.86 -33.98 -26.66
CA PRO A 161 -20.80 -35.09 -26.85
C PRO A 161 -20.18 -36.49 -26.74
N SER A 162 -18.91 -36.62 -27.15
CA SER A 162 -18.14 -37.87 -27.12
C SER A 162 -17.09 -37.91 -25.99
N GLY A 163 -17.05 -36.89 -25.14
CA GLY A 163 -16.04 -36.77 -24.09
C GLY A 163 -16.33 -37.63 -22.85
N THR A 164 -15.32 -37.74 -22.00
CA THR A 164 -15.42 -38.39 -20.69
C THR A 164 -16.45 -37.68 -19.80
N LYS A 165 -17.29 -38.47 -19.10
CA LYS A 165 -18.36 -37.99 -18.22
C LYS A 165 -17.92 -38.07 -16.75
N PHE A 166 -17.60 -36.93 -16.13
CA PHE A 166 -17.08 -36.84 -14.77
C PHE A 166 -18.20 -36.64 -13.75
N GLU A 167 -18.29 -37.50 -12.73
CA GLU A 167 -19.26 -37.34 -11.64
C GLU A 167 -18.89 -36.15 -10.75
N ILE A 168 -19.86 -35.29 -10.46
CA ILE A 168 -19.72 -34.18 -9.50
C ILE A 168 -20.14 -34.66 -8.12
N GLN A 169 -19.25 -34.54 -7.15
CA GLN A 169 -19.44 -35.04 -5.79
C GLN A 169 -19.50 -33.94 -4.73
N ARG A 170 -18.97 -32.74 -5.03
CA ARG A 170 -19.01 -31.59 -4.13
C ARG A 170 -18.99 -30.28 -4.91
N THR A 171 -19.49 -29.21 -4.29
CA THR A 171 -19.42 -27.85 -4.82
C THR A 171 -18.49 -26.98 -3.97
N GLN A 172 -17.91 -25.95 -4.60
CA GLN A 172 -17.22 -24.86 -3.94
C GLN A 172 -18.00 -23.57 -4.19
N GLY A 173 -18.39 -22.85 -3.13
CA GLY A 173 -19.23 -21.67 -3.22
C GLY A 173 -20.73 -22.00 -3.27
N GLY A 174 -21.50 -21.24 -4.05
CA GLY A 174 -22.97 -21.35 -4.03
C GLY A 174 -23.58 -20.77 -2.77
N ASN A 175 -23.14 -19.57 -2.40
CA ASN A 175 -23.50 -18.89 -1.14
C ASN A 175 -24.28 -17.58 -1.40
N GLY A 176 -24.69 -17.33 -2.65
CA GLY A 176 -25.44 -16.14 -3.07
C GLY A 176 -24.56 -14.92 -3.38
N LEU A 177 -23.24 -15.02 -3.28
CA LEU A 177 -22.35 -13.86 -3.34
C LEU A 177 -21.53 -13.76 -4.62
N TRP A 178 -20.93 -14.87 -5.08
CA TRP A 178 -19.92 -14.82 -6.14
C TRP A 178 -20.12 -15.89 -7.20
N LYS A 179 -19.78 -17.13 -6.87
CA LYS A 179 -19.56 -18.20 -7.83
C LYS A 179 -19.81 -19.57 -7.20
N GLN A 180 -20.16 -20.52 -8.05
CA GLN A 180 -20.21 -21.93 -7.73
C GLN A 180 -19.33 -22.71 -8.70
N ARG A 181 -18.43 -23.54 -8.15
CA ARG A 181 -17.60 -24.49 -8.88
C ARG A 181 -17.98 -25.90 -8.47
N TYR A 182 -17.67 -26.86 -9.34
CA TYR A 182 -18.03 -28.25 -9.18
C TYR A 182 -16.78 -29.10 -9.12
N HIS A 183 -16.70 -30.06 -8.21
CA HIS A 183 -15.53 -30.92 -8.10
C HIS A 183 -15.89 -32.36 -8.43
N THR A 184 -14.99 -33.01 -9.16
CA THR A 184 -15.02 -34.45 -9.43
C THR A 184 -13.87 -35.14 -8.70
N ARG A 185 -14.08 -36.41 -8.35
CA ARG A 185 -13.03 -37.25 -7.76
C ARG A 185 -12.48 -38.20 -8.81
N VAL A 186 -11.16 -38.19 -9.02
CA VAL A 186 -10.46 -39.12 -9.91
C VAL A 186 -9.35 -39.78 -9.10
N GLY A 187 -9.34 -41.11 -9.06
CA GLY A 187 -8.48 -41.84 -8.13
C GLY A 187 -8.84 -41.48 -6.69
N ARG A 188 -7.86 -40.98 -5.94
CA ARG A 188 -7.99 -40.65 -4.52
C ARG A 188 -8.03 -39.14 -4.26
N SER A 189 -7.90 -38.32 -5.29
CA SER A 189 -7.86 -36.85 -5.20
C SER A 189 -9.05 -36.18 -5.89
N TYR A 190 -9.32 -34.93 -5.52
CA TYR A 190 -10.37 -34.10 -6.10
C TYR A 190 -9.84 -33.08 -7.09
N TYR A 191 -10.63 -32.77 -8.11
CA TYR A 191 -10.31 -31.82 -9.16
C TYR A 191 -11.49 -30.89 -9.42
N VAL A 192 -11.20 -29.61 -9.64
CA VAL A 192 -12.20 -28.61 -10.00
C VAL A 192 -12.55 -28.74 -11.48
N SER A 193 -13.84 -28.94 -11.77
CA SER A 193 -14.44 -29.02 -13.11
C SER A 193 -14.11 -27.78 -13.96
N PRO A 194 -14.01 -27.88 -15.29
CA PRO A 194 -13.66 -26.75 -16.16
C PRO A 194 -14.77 -25.70 -16.31
N VAL A 195 -15.87 -25.83 -15.58
CA VAL A 195 -17.03 -24.94 -15.66
C VAL A 195 -17.37 -24.37 -14.29
N GLN A 196 -17.67 -23.07 -14.27
CA GLN A 196 -18.04 -22.31 -13.09
C GLN A 196 -19.31 -21.51 -13.39
N TYR A 197 -20.23 -21.48 -12.43
CA TYR A 197 -21.43 -20.66 -12.49
C TYR A 197 -21.23 -19.37 -11.69
N GLN A 198 -21.56 -18.22 -12.28
CA GLN A 198 -21.52 -16.91 -11.61
C GLN A 198 -22.90 -16.58 -11.06
N GLU A 199 -23.07 -16.61 -9.73
CA GLU A 199 -24.39 -16.53 -9.09
C GLU A 199 -25.08 -15.17 -9.32
N LYS A 200 -24.29 -14.09 -9.36
CA LYS A 200 -24.78 -12.71 -9.50
C LYS A 200 -25.19 -12.37 -10.94
N THR A 201 -24.40 -12.80 -11.92
CA THR A 201 -24.65 -12.50 -13.34
C THR A 201 -25.46 -13.59 -14.03
N LYS A 202 -25.65 -14.75 -13.40
CA LYS A 202 -26.34 -15.92 -13.96
C LYS A 202 -25.68 -16.48 -15.24
N VAL A 203 -24.36 -16.29 -15.35
CA VAL A 203 -23.56 -16.69 -16.53
C VAL A 203 -22.56 -17.78 -16.14
N TYR A 204 -22.38 -18.74 -17.03
CA TYR A 204 -21.33 -19.74 -16.98
C TYR A 204 -20.04 -19.26 -17.62
N VAL A 205 -18.93 -19.54 -16.95
CA VAL A 205 -17.59 -19.23 -17.41
C VAL A 205 -16.70 -20.47 -17.35
N ASN A 206 -15.69 -20.48 -18.21
CA ASN A 206 -14.64 -21.49 -18.17
C ASN A 206 -13.73 -21.30 -16.95
N TYR A 207 -13.36 -22.39 -16.29
CA TYR A 207 -12.41 -22.40 -15.17
C TYR A 207 -11.15 -23.21 -15.53
N ASN A 208 -10.04 -22.51 -15.77
CA ASN A 208 -8.73 -23.12 -16.06
C ASN A 208 -8.77 -24.24 -17.12
N ALA A 209 -9.37 -23.99 -18.30
CA ALA A 209 -9.49 -24.99 -19.36
C ALA A 209 -8.19 -25.73 -19.70
N SER A 210 -7.03 -25.09 -19.59
CA SER A 210 -5.74 -25.72 -19.89
C SER A 210 -5.48 -27.01 -19.08
N HIS A 211 -6.08 -27.16 -17.89
CA HIS A 211 -5.99 -28.38 -17.07
C HIS A 211 -6.81 -29.56 -17.63
N TRP A 212 -7.82 -29.27 -18.45
CA TRP A 212 -8.79 -30.21 -18.99
C TRP A 212 -8.66 -30.38 -20.51
N TYR A 213 -8.09 -29.39 -21.19
CA TYR A 213 -8.01 -29.29 -22.64
C TYR A 213 -6.59 -28.95 -23.13
N SER A 214 -6.23 -29.46 -24.30
CA SER A 214 -5.12 -29.00 -25.12
C SER A 214 -5.69 -28.24 -26.32
N GLY A 215 -5.64 -26.91 -26.28
CA GLY A 215 -6.51 -26.08 -27.12
C GLY A 215 -7.96 -26.32 -26.74
N THR A 216 -8.77 -26.81 -27.69
CA THR A 216 -10.17 -27.23 -27.46
C THR A 216 -10.34 -28.74 -27.35
N THR A 217 -9.25 -29.52 -27.44
CA THR A 217 -9.32 -30.99 -27.40
C THR A 217 -9.25 -31.50 -25.96
N PRO A 218 -10.22 -32.29 -25.47
CA PRO A 218 -10.16 -32.88 -24.13
C PRO A 218 -8.91 -33.72 -23.92
N ARG A 219 -8.23 -33.53 -22.80
CA ARG A 219 -7.00 -34.29 -22.43
C ARG A 219 -7.31 -35.71 -21.97
N TYR A 220 -8.50 -35.92 -21.40
CA TYR A 220 -8.88 -37.16 -20.74
C TYR A 220 -9.98 -37.86 -21.53
N THR A 221 -9.70 -39.08 -21.97
CA THR A 221 -10.57 -39.87 -22.86
C THR A 221 -10.98 -41.22 -22.27
N ALA A 222 -10.33 -41.65 -21.18
CA ALA A 222 -10.69 -42.89 -20.50
C ALA A 222 -11.97 -42.72 -19.68
N ALA A 223 -12.73 -43.81 -19.54
CA ALA A 223 -14.00 -43.80 -18.81
C ALA A 223 -13.82 -43.39 -17.34
N TYR A 224 -14.78 -42.64 -16.81
CA TYR A 224 -14.82 -42.27 -15.41
C TYR A 224 -14.88 -43.49 -14.49
N GLY A 225 -14.12 -43.46 -13.39
CA GLY A 225 -13.99 -44.59 -12.47
C GLY A 225 -13.04 -45.71 -12.93
N SER A 226 -12.39 -45.58 -14.10
CA SER A 226 -11.40 -46.56 -14.57
C SER A 226 -9.97 -46.23 -14.12
N ASP A 227 -9.16 -47.28 -13.89
CA ASP A 227 -7.72 -47.15 -13.63
C ASP A 227 -7.00 -46.36 -14.74
N ASN A 228 -7.39 -46.57 -16.00
CA ASN A 228 -6.81 -45.88 -17.15
C ASN A 228 -6.98 -44.36 -17.08
N LEU A 229 -8.09 -43.87 -16.51
CA LEU A 229 -8.29 -42.44 -16.30
C LEU A 229 -7.31 -41.88 -15.27
N VAL A 230 -7.09 -42.60 -14.16
CA VAL A 230 -6.12 -42.20 -13.14
C VAL A 230 -4.69 -42.19 -13.70
N VAL A 231 -4.35 -43.16 -14.55
CA VAL A 231 -3.08 -43.21 -15.27
C VAL A 231 -2.90 -42.01 -16.20
N GLN A 232 -3.94 -41.55 -16.90
CA GLN A 232 -3.88 -40.34 -17.73
C GLN A 232 -3.57 -39.08 -16.89
N PHE A 233 -4.17 -38.95 -15.71
CA PHE A 233 -3.85 -37.87 -14.77
C PHE A 233 -2.41 -37.97 -14.26
N GLY A 234 -1.96 -39.17 -13.90
CA GLY A 234 -0.59 -39.42 -13.45
C GLY A 234 0.46 -39.05 -14.48
N ALA A 235 0.26 -39.46 -15.74
CA ALA A 235 1.18 -39.17 -16.84
C ALA A 235 1.35 -37.65 -17.06
N LEU A 236 0.26 -36.87 -17.01
CA LEU A 236 0.32 -35.42 -17.12
C LEU A 236 0.97 -34.76 -15.90
N GLY A 237 0.83 -35.34 -14.72
CA GLY A 237 1.48 -34.85 -13.51
C GLY A 237 2.99 -35.04 -13.52
N VAL A 238 3.49 -36.16 -14.06
CA VAL A 238 4.93 -36.38 -14.26
C VAL A 238 5.51 -35.41 -15.28
N ALA A 239 4.75 -35.12 -16.35
CA ALA A 239 5.16 -34.24 -17.43
C ALA A 239 5.13 -32.74 -17.07
N GLY A 240 4.46 -32.34 -15.98
CA GLY A 240 4.50 -30.96 -15.50
C GLY A 240 3.23 -30.48 -14.78
N THR A 241 2.86 -29.22 -15.02
CA THR A 241 1.85 -28.45 -14.28
C THR A 241 0.38 -28.85 -14.54
N ASN A 242 0.08 -30.12 -14.83
CA ASN A 242 -1.28 -30.62 -15.13
C ASN A 242 -1.54 -31.94 -14.39
N GLY A 243 -2.70 -32.57 -14.61
CA GLY A 243 -2.99 -33.89 -14.04
C GLY A 243 -2.97 -33.89 -12.51
N THR A 244 -2.27 -34.86 -11.91
CA THR A 244 -2.21 -35.03 -10.44
C THR A 244 -1.68 -33.81 -9.68
N GLN A 245 -0.85 -32.96 -10.32
CA GLN A 245 -0.37 -31.71 -9.72
C GLN A 245 -1.47 -30.65 -9.52
N ARG A 246 -2.61 -30.79 -10.20
CA ARG A 246 -3.75 -29.86 -10.13
C ARG A 246 -4.89 -30.34 -9.22
N SER A 247 -4.61 -31.32 -8.37
CA SER A 247 -5.53 -31.77 -7.33
C SER A 247 -5.81 -30.65 -6.32
N TRP A 248 -7.01 -30.70 -5.73
CA TRP A 248 -7.41 -29.83 -4.64
C TRP A 248 -6.52 -30.01 -3.41
N GLU A 249 -6.14 -31.25 -3.15
CA GLU A 249 -5.27 -31.66 -2.04
C GLU A 249 -3.90 -30.97 -2.09
N ASN A 250 -3.35 -30.81 -3.30
CA ASN A 250 -2.08 -30.14 -3.52
C ASN A 250 -2.18 -28.60 -3.43
N ARG A 251 -3.34 -28.02 -3.78
CA ARG A 251 -3.45 -26.58 -4.03
C ARG A 251 -4.27 -25.79 -3.01
N CYS A 252 -5.23 -26.42 -2.38
CA CYS A 252 -6.30 -25.71 -1.68
C CYS A 252 -6.58 -26.28 -0.29
N ALA A 253 -6.24 -27.54 -0.03
CA ALA A 253 -6.53 -28.22 1.23
C ALA A 253 -6.02 -27.46 2.46
N GLY A 254 -4.80 -26.93 2.43
CA GLY A 254 -4.19 -26.21 3.57
C GLY A 254 -4.99 -25.01 4.05
N CYS A 255 -5.68 -24.31 3.15
CA CYS A 255 -6.46 -23.12 3.47
C CYS A 255 -7.97 -23.39 3.55
N HIS A 256 -8.41 -24.65 3.38
CA HIS A 256 -9.84 -24.99 3.30
C HIS A 256 -10.25 -26.14 4.19
N GLN A 257 -9.34 -26.83 4.87
CA GLN A 257 -9.64 -28.00 5.71
C GLN A 257 -9.08 -27.83 7.12
N THR A 258 -9.70 -28.47 8.10
CA THR A 258 -9.28 -28.40 9.51
C THR A 258 -8.65 -29.70 9.97
N GLY A 259 -7.59 -29.64 10.77
CA GLY A 259 -6.87 -30.83 11.23
C GLY A 259 -6.17 -31.58 10.09
N LEU A 260 -5.66 -30.82 9.11
CA LEU A 260 -5.12 -31.37 7.87
C LEU A 260 -3.85 -32.20 8.11
N ALA A 261 -3.84 -33.40 7.56
CA ALA A 261 -2.65 -34.20 7.28
C ALA A 261 -2.55 -34.37 5.76
N VAL A 262 -1.35 -34.23 5.20
CA VAL A 262 -1.13 -34.38 3.76
C VAL A 262 0.14 -35.21 3.50
N LYS A 263 0.08 -36.08 2.49
CA LYS A 263 1.24 -36.79 1.95
C LYS A 263 1.06 -37.13 0.49
N ALA A 264 2.17 -37.44 -0.17
CA ALA A 264 2.14 -38.12 -1.45
C ALA A 264 2.09 -39.64 -1.24
N GLU A 265 1.17 -40.31 -1.91
CA GLU A 265 1.11 -41.78 -1.96
C GLU A 265 1.17 -42.26 -3.41
N THR A 266 1.92 -43.34 -3.63
CA THR A 266 1.92 -44.04 -4.92
C THR A 266 0.97 -45.23 -4.82
N THR A 267 -0.07 -45.22 -5.66
CA THR A 267 -1.06 -46.31 -5.75
C THR A 267 -0.95 -46.98 -7.12
N ASN A 268 -1.11 -48.30 -7.18
CA ASN A 268 -1.10 -49.04 -8.44
C ASN A 268 -2.50 -49.02 -9.08
N TYR A 269 -2.58 -48.50 -10.30
CA TYR A 269 -3.78 -48.50 -11.14
C TYR A 269 -3.45 -49.21 -12.45
N GLY A 270 -4.10 -50.34 -12.72
CA GLY A 270 -3.90 -51.10 -13.96
C GLY A 270 -2.44 -51.48 -14.23
N GLY A 271 -1.63 -51.74 -13.19
CA GLY A 271 -0.21 -52.05 -13.30
C GLY A 271 0.73 -50.84 -13.33
N THR A 272 0.20 -49.62 -13.33
CA THR A 272 1.00 -48.38 -13.33
C THR A 272 0.94 -47.70 -11.97
N GLY A 273 2.10 -47.36 -11.41
CA GLY A 273 2.19 -46.58 -10.17
C GLY A 273 1.89 -45.10 -10.44
N VAL A 274 0.83 -44.57 -9.85
CA VAL A 274 0.46 -43.15 -9.93
C VAL A 274 0.66 -42.49 -8.57
N GLN A 275 1.40 -41.39 -8.54
CA GLN A 275 1.59 -40.58 -7.34
C GLN A 275 0.49 -39.53 -7.22
N GLU A 276 -0.21 -39.52 -6.09
CA GLU A 276 -1.31 -38.62 -5.78
C GLU A 276 -1.06 -37.89 -4.47
N ALA A 277 -1.49 -36.63 -4.37
CA ALA A 277 -1.55 -35.91 -3.11
C ALA A 277 -2.86 -36.29 -2.40
N VAL A 278 -2.74 -36.87 -1.21
CA VAL A 278 -3.89 -37.36 -0.43
C VAL A 278 -3.92 -36.68 0.93
N THR A 279 -5.13 -36.40 1.42
CA THR A 279 -5.34 -35.66 2.67
C THR A 279 -6.17 -36.44 3.68
N GLY A 280 -5.95 -36.11 4.95
CA GLY A 280 -6.80 -36.44 6.09
C GLY A 280 -7.16 -35.18 6.83
N TYR A 281 -8.37 -35.07 7.38
CA TYR A 281 -8.84 -33.87 8.06
C TYR A 281 -9.98 -34.21 9.02
N SER A 282 -10.15 -33.40 10.08
CA SER A 282 -11.24 -33.56 11.04
C SER A 282 -12.56 -32.96 10.53
N GLU A 283 -12.46 -31.95 9.68
CA GLU A 283 -13.58 -31.23 9.05
C GLU A 283 -13.20 -30.78 7.64
N LEU A 284 -14.18 -30.80 6.74
CA LEU A 284 -14.01 -30.44 5.33
C LEU A 284 -13.73 -28.95 5.12
N ASN A 285 -14.21 -28.10 6.02
CA ASN A 285 -14.16 -26.65 5.94
C ASN A 285 -13.32 -26.06 7.09
N ILE A 286 -13.31 -24.72 7.24
CA ILE A 286 -12.55 -24.02 8.28
C ILE A 286 -13.35 -24.01 9.59
N GLY A 287 -12.96 -24.91 10.49
CA GLY A 287 -13.49 -25.12 11.82
C GLY A 287 -12.79 -24.28 12.89
N CYS A 288 -13.29 -24.35 14.13
CA CYS A 288 -12.74 -23.59 15.26
C CYS A 288 -11.24 -23.83 15.44
N GLU A 289 -10.79 -25.06 15.24
CA GLU A 289 -9.42 -25.49 15.50
C GLU A 289 -8.40 -25.00 14.44
N ASN A 290 -8.84 -24.38 13.35
CA ASN A 290 -7.92 -23.66 12.45
C ASN A 290 -7.49 -22.30 13.02
N CYS A 291 -8.32 -21.69 13.89
CA CYS A 291 -7.98 -20.45 14.58
C CYS A 291 -7.40 -20.71 15.98
N HIS A 292 -7.85 -21.78 16.63
CA HIS A 292 -7.53 -22.11 18.03
C HIS A 292 -6.51 -23.24 18.20
N GLY A 293 -6.13 -23.91 17.10
CA GLY A 293 -5.25 -25.07 17.11
C GLY A 293 -5.96 -26.34 17.59
N PRO A 294 -5.21 -27.45 17.75
CA PRO A 294 -5.74 -28.74 18.21
C PRO A 294 -6.38 -28.62 19.60
N GLY A 295 -7.67 -28.90 19.71
CA GLY A 295 -8.48 -28.66 20.91
C GLY A 295 -8.87 -29.90 21.71
N ALA A 296 -8.42 -31.10 21.34
CA ALA A 296 -8.83 -32.34 22.04
C ALA A 296 -8.43 -32.38 23.52
N ALA A 297 -7.26 -31.84 23.87
CA ALA A 297 -6.82 -31.72 25.26
C ALA A 297 -7.78 -30.81 26.05
N HIS A 298 -8.10 -29.63 25.49
CA HIS A 298 -9.05 -28.69 26.07
C HIS A 298 -10.47 -29.27 26.19
N ALA A 299 -10.96 -29.96 25.17
CA ALA A 299 -12.27 -30.60 25.20
C ALA A 299 -12.39 -31.63 26.34
N ALA A 300 -11.29 -32.35 26.63
CA ALA A 300 -11.23 -33.32 27.71
C ALA A 300 -11.08 -32.66 29.10
N SER A 301 -10.17 -31.68 29.23
CA SER A 301 -9.82 -31.07 30.52
C SER A 301 -10.73 -29.93 30.94
N ARG A 302 -11.37 -29.26 29.96
CA ARG A 302 -12.11 -28.00 30.09
C ARG A 302 -11.26 -26.83 30.61
N ASN A 303 -9.94 -26.92 30.49
CA ASN A 303 -9.01 -25.89 30.92
C ASN A 303 -8.62 -24.99 29.75
N ALA A 304 -8.81 -23.67 29.89
CA ALA A 304 -8.47 -22.70 28.85
C ALA A 304 -6.97 -22.67 28.48
N ARG A 305 -6.09 -23.21 29.33
CA ARG A 305 -4.65 -23.34 29.04
C ARG A 305 -4.32 -24.39 27.98
N ASP A 306 -5.23 -25.31 27.71
CA ASP A 306 -5.00 -26.44 26.80
C ASP A 306 -5.46 -26.13 25.36
N ILE A 307 -5.75 -24.86 25.06
CA ILE A 307 -6.15 -24.37 23.72
C ILE A 307 -5.64 -22.93 23.52
N ILE A 308 -5.38 -22.55 22.28
CA ILE A 308 -4.92 -21.20 21.95
C ILE A 308 -6.12 -20.27 21.93
N ASN A 309 -6.01 -19.13 22.59
CA ASN A 309 -6.88 -17.98 22.36
C ASN A 309 -6.07 -16.89 21.65
N PRO A 310 -6.31 -16.63 20.35
CA PRO A 310 -5.54 -15.64 19.58
C PRO A 310 -5.50 -14.25 20.19
N ALA A 311 -6.55 -13.83 20.93
CA ALA A 311 -6.58 -12.53 21.60
C ALA A 311 -5.50 -12.40 22.69
N ASN A 312 -5.02 -13.51 23.26
CA ASN A 312 -3.95 -13.47 24.26
C ASN A 312 -2.61 -13.05 23.67
N PHE A 313 -2.41 -13.16 22.34
CA PHE A 313 -1.17 -12.73 21.70
C PHE A 313 -0.97 -11.23 21.79
N GLU A 314 -2.04 -10.42 21.84
CA GLU A 314 -1.95 -8.96 21.92
C GLU A 314 -1.17 -8.47 23.16
N ALA A 315 -1.17 -9.26 24.24
CA ALA A 315 -0.41 -8.98 25.45
C ALA A 315 1.12 -9.00 25.24
N LEU A 316 1.60 -9.55 24.12
CA LEU A 316 3.01 -9.60 23.74
C LEU A 316 3.46 -8.38 22.89
N GLY A 317 2.63 -7.34 22.81
CA GLY A 317 2.93 -6.12 22.05
C GLY A 317 2.83 -6.32 20.53
N VAL A 318 3.59 -5.55 19.77
CA VAL A 318 3.55 -5.53 18.29
C VAL A 318 3.79 -6.91 17.69
N THR A 319 4.81 -7.65 18.17
CA THR A 319 5.11 -9.01 17.72
C THR A 319 3.93 -9.96 17.95
N GLY A 320 3.28 -9.84 19.11
CA GLY A 320 2.06 -10.57 19.43
C GLY A 320 0.89 -10.26 18.50
N LYS A 321 0.67 -8.98 18.19
CA LYS A 321 -0.36 -8.55 17.23
C LYS A 321 -0.12 -9.07 15.82
N ARG A 322 1.15 -9.18 15.39
CA ARG A 322 1.51 -9.84 14.13
C ARG A 322 1.15 -11.33 14.14
N PHE A 323 1.48 -12.05 15.22
CA PHE A 323 1.09 -13.47 15.36
C PHE A 323 -0.43 -13.66 15.38
N ALA A 324 -1.14 -12.74 16.01
CA ALA A 324 -2.59 -12.65 15.96
C ALA A 324 -3.11 -12.54 14.52
N ASN A 325 -2.60 -11.59 13.73
CA ASN A 325 -2.97 -11.43 12.32
C ASN A 325 -2.62 -12.64 11.45
N GLN A 326 -1.52 -13.33 11.74
CA GLN A 326 -1.08 -14.50 10.99
C GLN A 326 -2.01 -15.71 11.15
N VAL A 327 -2.88 -15.73 12.17
CA VAL A 327 -3.97 -16.73 12.24
C VAL A 327 -4.87 -16.63 11.01
N CYS A 328 -5.25 -15.40 10.61
CA CYS A 328 -5.97 -15.16 9.36
C CYS A 328 -5.01 -15.24 8.15
N GLY A 329 -3.79 -14.73 8.32
CA GLY A 329 -2.74 -14.68 7.31
C GLY A 329 -2.29 -16.03 6.77
N ALA A 330 -2.53 -17.15 7.49
CA ALA A 330 -2.28 -18.50 7.01
C ALA A 330 -3.22 -18.92 5.86
N CYS A 331 -4.36 -18.24 5.69
CA CYS A 331 -5.31 -18.51 4.59
C CYS A 331 -5.54 -17.28 3.70
N HIS A 332 -5.46 -16.07 4.27
CA HIS A 332 -5.71 -14.80 3.58
C HIS A 332 -4.43 -14.20 2.96
N HIS A 333 -3.65 -15.07 2.31
CA HIS A 333 -2.46 -14.75 1.53
C HIS A 333 -2.44 -15.66 0.30
N ARG A 334 -1.48 -15.45 -0.62
CA ARG A 334 -1.35 -16.31 -1.82
C ARG A 334 0.10 -16.66 -2.14
N GLY A 335 0.69 -17.52 -1.34
CA GLY A 335 2.08 -17.96 -1.50
C GLY A 335 2.23 -19.45 -1.65
N GLU A 336 3.31 -19.83 -2.30
CA GLU A 336 3.71 -21.23 -2.42
C GLU A 336 4.36 -21.66 -1.11
N GLY A 337 3.92 -22.79 -0.58
CA GLY A 337 4.53 -23.43 0.57
C GLY A 337 5.95 -23.89 0.26
N ASN A 338 6.78 -23.95 1.29
CA ASN A 338 8.16 -24.44 1.20
C ASN A 338 8.27 -25.99 1.10
N ALA A 339 7.13 -26.70 1.00
CA ALA A 339 7.10 -28.16 0.89
C ALA A 339 6.63 -28.60 -0.51
N THR A 340 7.43 -29.43 -1.18
CA THR A 340 7.06 -30.13 -2.42
C THR A 340 6.89 -31.63 -2.15
N ILE A 341 5.66 -32.13 -2.28
CA ILE A 341 5.35 -33.54 -1.96
C ILE A 341 5.25 -34.45 -3.20
N LEU A 342 4.88 -33.91 -4.36
CA LEU A 342 4.79 -34.66 -5.62
C LEU A 342 6.11 -34.58 -6.40
N SER A 343 6.51 -35.69 -7.03
CA SER A 343 7.70 -35.79 -7.87
C SER A 343 7.38 -35.45 -9.35
N GLY A 344 8.34 -34.88 -10.08
CA GLY A 344 8.20 -34.53 -11.50
C GLY A 344 9.15 -33.42 -11.96
N THR A 345 9.09 -33.04 -13.24
CA THR A 345 9.86 -31.93 -13.83
C THR A 345 9.29 -30.54 -13.51
N SER A 346 8.17 -30.47 -12.80
CA SER A 346 7.49 -29.23 -12.43
C SER A 346 7.75 -28.90 -10.95
N PRO A 347 8.14 -27.66 -10.62
CA PRO A 347 8.56 -27.25 -9.28
C PRO A 347 7.38 -26.89 -8.35
N LEU A 348 6.12 -27.20 -8.69
CA LEU A 348 4.97 -26.78 -7.90
C LEU A 348 4.99 -27.42 -6.51
N GLY A 349 5.39 -26.63 -5.51
CA GLY A 349 5.16 -26.94 -4.09
C GLY A 349 3.67 -27.02 -3.77
N LEU A 350 3.37 -27.37 -2.51
CA LEU A 350 2.04 -27.15 -1.96
C LEU A 350 1.68 -25.67 -2.14
N GLU A 351 0.54 -25.33 -2.72
CA GLU A 351 0.16 -23.92 -2.95
C GLU A 351 -0.47 -23.26 -1.71
N TYR A 352 -0.04 -23.69 -0.52
CA TYR A 352 -0.47 -23.22 0.80
C TYR A 352 0.68 -23.37 1.82
N PRO A 353 0.63 -22.69 2.97
CA PRO A 353 1.70 -22.73 3.98
C PRO A 353 2.00 -24.16 4.45
N ALA A 354 3.22 -24.63 4.15
CA ALA A 354 3.69 -25.94 4.55
C ALA A 354 5.21 -25.99 4.43
N ARG A 355 5.86 -26.73 5.33
CA ARG A 355 7.31 -26.96 5.28
C ARG A 355 7.67 -28.40 5.59
N PHE A 356 8.88 -28.81 5.22
CA PHE A 356 9.45 -30.07 5.71
C PHE A 356 10.28 -29.84 6.96
N VAL A 357 10.02 -30.63 8.00
CA VAL A 357 10.88 -30.75 9.17
C VAL A 357 11.21 -32.23 9.36
N SER A 358 12.50 -32.56 9.24
CA SER A 358 12.98 -33.94 9.36
C SER A 358 12.24 -34.94 8.45
N GLY A 359 11.89 -34.51 7.23
CA GLY A 359 11.19 -35.35 6.25
C GLY A 359 9.67 -35.46 6.44
N VAL A 360 9.10 -34.75 7.42
CA VAL A 360 7.65 -34.72 7.67
C VAL A 360 7.09 -33.36 7.28
N VAL A 361 5.96 -33.35 6.57
CA VAL A 361 5.24 -32.11 6.24
C VAL A 361 4.61 -31.54 7.51
N GLN A 362 4.90 -30.28 7.79
CA GLN A 362 4.29 -29.51 8.88
C GLN A 362 3.48 -28.35 8.31
N LEU A 363 2.35 -28.07 8.96
CA LEU A 363 1.49 -26.91 8.73
C LEU A 363 1.64 -25.93 9.90
N PRO A 364 1.46 -24.62 9.67
CA PRO A 364 1.58 -23.65 10.75
C PRO A 364 0.43 -23.82 11.75
N LEU A 365 0.77 -23.77 13.05
CA LEU A 365 -0.23 -23.63 14.11
C LEU A 365 -0.54 -22.15 14.34
N PRO A 366 -1.71 -21.81 14.93
CA PRO A 366 -2.01 -20.45 15.32
C PRO A 366 -0.91 -19.87 16.23
N GLY A 367 -0.36 -18.72 15.84
CA GLY A 367 0.77 -18.09 16.54
C GLY A 367 2.15 -18.46 15.98
N ASP A 368 2.26 -19.40 15.05
CA ASP A 368 3.48 -19.62 14.28
C ASP A 368 3.65 -18.55 13.21
N SER A 369 4.88 -18.07 13.04
CA SER A 369 5.19 -17.19 11.91
C SER A 369 5.24 -17.98 10.61
N VAL A 370 4.39 -17.59 9.66
CA VAL A 370 4.35 -18.20 8.32
C VAL A 370 5.47 -17.71 7.39
N ILE A 371 6.10 -16.59 7.71
CA ILE A 371 7.12 -15.90 6.88
C ILE A 371 8.51 -15.82 7.50
N ASP A 372 8.69 -16.23 8.77
CA ASP A 372 9.98 -16.11 9.43
C ASP A 372 11.03 -17.03 8.79
N ASN A 373 12.03 -16.42 8.17
CA ASN A 373 13.17 -17.08 7.52
C ASN A 373 14.46 -17.01 8.36
N SER A 374 14.41 -16.55 9.61
CA SER A 374 15.58 -16.48 10.50
C SER A 374 16.29 -17.84 10.68
N ALA A 375 15.58 -18.94 10.42
CA ALA A 375 16.09 -20.31 10.45
C ALA A 375 16.23 -20.99 9.06
N GLY A 376 16.04 -20.27 7.94
CA GLY A 376 16.20 -20.83 6.58
C GLY A 376 15.09 -21.79 6.13
N ASN A 377 13.96 -21.89 6.86
CA ASN A 377 12.88 -22.84 6.56
C ASN A 377 11.48 -22.26 6.91
N PRO A 378 11.02 -21.24 6.17
CA PRO A 378 9.69 -20.64 6.37
C PRO A 378 8.57 -21.59 5.90
N PHE A 379 7.32 -21.34 6.33
CA PHE A 379 6.17 -22.09 5.82
C PHE A 379 5.76 -21.63 4.41
N VAL A 380 6.00 -20.37 4.08
CA VAL A 380 5.67 -19.77 2.78
C VAL A 380 6.91 -19.14 2.17
N LEU A 381 7.08 -19.32 0.86
CA LEU A 381 8.04 -18.57 0.07
C LEU A 381 7.31 -17.40 -0.62
N LEU A 382 7.63 -16.18 -0.19
CA LEU A 382 7.11 -14.97 -0.84
C LEU A 382 7.92 -14.70 -2.11
N ASN A 383 7.42 -15.12 -3.27
CA ASN A 383 8.04 -14.79 -4.55
C ASN A 383 7.58 -13.39 -5.02
N ILE A 384 8.51 -12.43 -5.05
CA ILE A 384 8.30 -11.05 -5.53
C ILE A 384 7.96 -10.94 -7.03
N GLY A 385 8.10 -12.04 -7.78
CA GLY A 385 8.11 -12.02 -9.24
C GLY A 385 6.77 -11.82 -9.95
N THR A 386 5.65 -12.43 -9.53
CA THR A 386 4.43 -12.46 -10.37
C THR A 386 3.08 -12.74 -9.69
N ALA A 387 3.00 -13.03 -8.39
CA ALA A 387 1.78 -13.64 -7.82
C ALA A 387 1.10 -12.86 -6.67
N TYR A 388 1.85 -12.07 -5.91
CA TYR A 388 1.34 -11.48 -4.67
C TYR A 388 0.68 -10.12 -4.86
N TYR A 389 1.28 -9.33 -5.74
CA TYR A 389 0.85 -8.00 -6.07
C TYR A 389 0.79 -7.89 -7.59
N GLY A 390 0.07 -6.91 -8.12
CA GLY A 390 0.35 -6.50 -9.50
C GLY A 390 1.86 -6.32 -9.62
N THR A 391 2.49 -7.06 -10.53
CA THR A 391 3.94 -6.94 -10.72
C THR A 391 4.31 -5.48 -10.86
N ALA A 392 5.13 -5.01 -9.93
CA ALA A 392 6.09 -3.96 -10.20
C ALA A 392 7.15 -4.54 -11.16
N SER A 393 6.77 -4.83 -12.40
CA SER A 393 7.71 -5.09 -13.47
C SER A 393 7.41 -4.10 -14.58
N ALA A 394 7.95 -2.90 -14.40
CA ALA A 394 8.56 -2.09 -15.44
C ALA A 394 8.10 -2.43 -16.87
N ASP A 395 6.88 -2.01 -17.22
CA ASP A 395 6.71 -1.37 -18.51
C ASP A 395 5.43 -0.57 -18.65
N PHE A 396 5.57 0.74 -18.44
CA PHE A 396 4.82 1.72 -19.20
C PHE A 396 5.06 1.42 -20.68
N GLY A 397 4.24 0.55 -21.29
CA GLY A 397 4.50 -0.06 -22.60
C GLY A 397 4.98 0.96 -23.63
N ALA A 398 5.92 0.56 -24.49
CA ALA A 398 6.78 1.34 -25.42
C ALA A 398 6.38 2.78 -25.84
N GLY A 399 5.10 3.17 -25.89
CA GLY A 399 4.66 4.56 -26.02
C GLY A 399 4.77 5.42 -24.74
N ALA A 400 4.79 4.83 -23.56
CA ALA A 400 4.97 5.50 -22.27
C ALA A 400 6.41 5.35 -21.70
N ARG A 401 7.21 4.40 -22.22
CA ARG A 401 8.69 4.35 -22.06
C ARG A 401 9.39 5.63 -22.54
N ALA A 402 8.78 6.37 -23.46
CA ALA A 402 9.34 7.63 -23.98
C ALA A 402 9.14 8.84 -23.04
N ILE A 403 8.24 8.74 -22.05
CA ILE A 403 7.84 9.90 -21.22
C ILE A 403 8.43 9.83 -19.80
N TYR A 404 8.86 8.65 -19.31
CA TYR A 404 9.26 8.46 -17.90
C TYR A 404 10.63 7.79 -17.65
N SER A 405 11.41 7.45 -18.70
CA SER A 405 12.63 6.63 -18.54
C SER A 405 13.86 7.36 -18.00
N GLY A 406 13.81 8.67 -17.77
CA GLY A 406 15.02 9.39 -17.39
C GLY A 406 15.24 9.60 -15.89
N TYR A 407 14.29 9.34 -14.97
CA TYR A 407 14.30 9.92 -13.59
C TYR A 407 15.19 9.16 -12.59
N ARG A 408 16.28 8.54 -13.07
CA ARG A 408 16.98 7.50 -12.31
C ARG A 408 18.24 7.94 -11.56
N ASN A 409 18.82 9.10 -11.81
CA ASN A 409 20.24 9.30 -11.43
C ASN A 409 20.51 10.14 -10.17
N TRP A 410 19.51 10.36 -9.32
CA TRP A 410 19.75 10.76 -7.91
C TRP A 410 19.07 9.84 -6.89
N TYR A 411 18.21 8.93 -7.35
CA TYR A 411 17.47 7.94 -6.57
C TYR A 411 17.68 6.52 -7.10
N ALA A 412 18.86 6.23 -7.67
CA ALA A 412 19.17 4.92 -8.26
C ALA A 412 19.09 3.77 -7.24
N ASP A 413 19.26 4.05 -5.94
CA ASP A 413 19.18 3.07 -4.86
C ASP A 413 17.81 3.01 -4.15
N TYR A 414 16.84 3.87 -4.53
CA TYR A 414 15.49 3.88 -3.97
C TYR A 414 14.43 3.93 -5.08
N PRO A 415 13.95 2.78 -5.60
CA PRO A 415 12.89 2.72 -6.62
C PRO A 415 11.49 3.06 -6.05
N ARG A 416 11.40 3.91 -5.02
CA ARG A 416 10.23 4.05 -4.15
C ARG A 416 9.51 5.37 -4.37
N PHE A 417 8.92 5.55 -5.55
CA PHE A 417 7.58 6.08 -5.50
C PHE A 417 6.69 4.91 -5.06
N PRO A 418 5.86 4.97 -4.00
CA PRO A 418 5.00 3.84 -3.68
C PRO A 418 4.00 3.70 -4.82
N ILE A 419 4.33 2.75 -5.71
CA ILE A 419 3.36 1.99 -6.46
C ILE A 419 2.29 1.63 -5.43
N TYR A 420 1.04 1.96 -5.69
CA TYR A 420 -0.03 1.45 -4.87
C TYR A 420 -0.05 -0.07 -5.02
N VAL A 421 0.63 -0.75 -4.10
CA VAL A 421 0.83 -2.19 -4.10
C VAL A 421 -0.34 -2.79 -3.35
N ALA A 422 -1.40 -3.08 -4.09
CA ALA A 422 -2.55 -3.82 -3.59
C ALA A 422 -2.67 -5.15 -4.30
N SER A 423 -3.21 -6.11 -3.55
CA SER A 423 -3.58 -7.40 -4.06
C SER A 423 -4.49 -7.30 -5.30
N ARG A 424 -4.31 -8.20 -6.26
CA ARG A 424 -5.16 -8.28 -7.48
C ARG A 424 -5.95 -9.57 -7.56
N GLN A 425 -5.73 -10.49 -6.63
CA GLN A 425 -6.25 -11.83 -6.67
C GLN A 425 -6.99 -12.16 -5.38
N HIS A 426 -7.77 -13.24 -5.44
CA HIS A 426 -8.64 -13.61 -4.32
C HIS A 426 -7.87 -13.76 -3.01
N HIS A 427 -8.41 -13.12 -1.97
CA HIS A 427 -8.11 -13.33 -0.56
C HIS A 427 -6.64 -13.16 -0.14
N GLN A 428 -6.06 -12.00 -0.45
CA GLN A 428 -4.67 -11.65 -0.08
C GLN A 428 -4.62 -10.54 1.01
N GLN A 429 -5.72 -10.35 1.75
CA GLN A 429 -5.92 -9.19 2.63
C GLN A 429 -4.85 -9.05 3.71
N TRP A 430 -4.34 -10.15 4.29
CA TRP A 430 -3.31 -10.06 5.31
C TRP A 430 -2.06 -9.37 4.76
N THR A 431 -1.62 -9.75 3.56
CA THR A 431 -0.47 -9.15 2.89
C THR A 431 -0.67 -7.66 2.61
N ASP A 432 -1.90 -7.22 2.27
CA ASP A 432 -2.21 -5.80 2.10
C ASP A 432 -2.13 -5.02 3.43
N VAL A 433 -2.68 -5.59 4.52
CA VAL A 433 -2.70 -4.97 5.86
C VAL A 433 -1.29 -4.69 6.35
N GLU A 434 -0.36 -5.63 6.19
CA GLU A 434 1.02 -5.52 6.68
C GLU A 434 1.79 -4.34 6.04
N GLN A 435 1.28 -3.72 4.97
CA GLN A 435 1.87 -2.54 4.33
C GLN A 435 1.15 -1.23 4.66
N GLY A 436 -0.02 -1.31 5.30
CA GLY A 436 -0.91 -0.19 5.54
C GLY A 436 -0.66 0.51 6.88
N PRO A 437 -1.26 1.70 7.09
CA PRO A 437 -1.23 2.41 8.37
C PRO A 437 -2.00 1.69 9.49
N HIS A 438 -2.72 0.60 9.17
CA HIS A 438 -3.46 -0.23 10.13
C HIS A 438 -2.73 -1.56 10.43
N ALA A 439 -1.47 -1.70 10.02
CA ALA A 439 -0.66 -2.87 10.35
C ALA A 439 -0.39 -2.96 11.86
N ALA A 440 0.01 -4.14 12.32
CA ALA A 440 0.28 -4.40 13.73
C ALA A 440 1.44 -3.54 14.30
N ASP A 441 2.37 -3.11 13.45
CA ASP A 441 3.53 -2.28 13.79
C ASP A 441 3.29 -0.77 13.58
N THR A 442 2.29 -0.38 12.80
CA THR A 442 1.97 1.03 12.53
C THR A 442 0.76 1.50 13.31
N GLY A 443 -0.40 0.89 13.06
CA GLY A 443 -1.66 1.20 13.72
C GLY A 443 -1.88 0.40 15.01
N GLY A 444 -1.12 -0.67 15.21
CA GLY A 444 -1.29 -1.55 16.37
C GLY A 444 -2.62 -2.31 16.33
N LEU A 445 -3.15 -2.57 15.13
CA LEU A 445 -4.45 -3.23 14.95
C LEU A 445 -4.28 -4.67 14.48
N THR A 446 -5.35 -5.43 14.70
CA THR A 446 -5.51 -6.81 14.30
C THR A 446 -6.70 -6.96 13.35
N CYS A 447 -6.76 -8.06 12.59
CA CYS A 447 -7.89 -8.34 11.71
C CYS A 447 -9.23 -8.30 12.46
N TRP A 448 -9.27 -8.75 13.71
CA TRP A 448 -10.50 -8.76 14.50
C TRP A 448 -10.83 -7.45 15.19
N ASP A 449 -10.07 -6.37 15.02
CA ASP A 449 -10.55 -5.04 15.41
C ASP A 449 -11.68 -4.56 14.47
N CYS A 450 -11.69 -5.06 13.22
CA CYS A 450 -12.71 -4.77 12.22
C CYS A 450 -13.63 -5.98 11.92
N HIS A 451 -13.16 -7.20 12.14
CA HIS A 451 -13.91 -8.43 11.90
C HIS A 451 -14.25 -9.17 13.21
N ASP A 452 -15.33 -9.94 13.22
CA ASP A 452 -15.65 -10.85 14.32
C ASP A 452 -16.00 -12.25 13.77
N PRO A 453 -15.10 -13.24 13.95
CA PRO A 453 -15.35 -14.59 13.47
C PRO A 453 -16.49 -15.31 14.20
N HIS A 454 -16.88 -14.82 15.39
CA HIS A 454 -17.91 -15.39 16.25
C HIS A 454 -19.28 -14.71 16.13
N GLU A 455 -19.40 -13.56 15.48
CA GLU A 455 -20.65 -12.80 15.51
C GLU A 455 -21.68 -13.28 14.47
N GLY A 456 -21.24 -13.88 13.36
CA GLY A 456 -22.10 -14.51 12.33
C GLY A 456 -23.17 -13.60 11.69
N LYS A 457 -23.19 -12.30 12.01
CA LYS A 457 -24.11 -11.28 11.51
C LYS A 457 -23.32 -10.15 10.87
N GLY A 458 -23.23 -10.16 9.55
CA GLY A 458 -22.58 -9.11 8.76
C GLY A 458 -21.89 -9.69 7.53
N ASP A 459 -21.77 -8.88 6.48
CA ASP A 459 -21.01 -9.23 5.30
C ASP A 459 -19.56 -9.49 5.67
N HIS A 460 -19.03 -10.63 5.22
CA HIS A 460 -17.62 -10.98 5.40
C HIS A 460 -17.13 -10.88 6.86
N GLN A 461 -18.04 -11.11 7.83
CA GLN A 461 -17.77 -11.04 9.27
C GLN A 461 -17.28 -9.65 9.73
N VAL A 462 -17.59 -8.58 9.02
CA VAL A 462 -17.34 -7.22 9.50
C VAL A 462 -18.17 -6.98 10.77
N ARG A 463 -17.54 -6.40 11.80
CA ARG A 463 -18.19 -6.07 13.07
C ARG A 463 -19.38 -5.15 12.86
N ASN A 464 -20.50 -5.51 13.49
CA ASN A 464 -21.68 -4.64 13.54
C ASN A 464 -21.70 -3.77 14.81
N THR A 465 -20.76 -3.98 15.73
CA THR A 465 -20.54 -3.11 16.88
C THR A 465 -19.06 -2.94 17.19
N VAL A 466 -18.68 -1.73 17.61
CA VAL A 466 -17.36 -1.40 18.13
C VAL A 466 -17.52 -0.65 19.44
N THR A 467 -16.76 -1.04 20.47
CA THR A 467 -16.79 -0.34 21.78
C THR A 467 -15.53 0.49 21.94
N VAL A 468 -15.69 1.81 22.01
CA VAL A 468 -14.60 2.77 22.21
C VAL A 468 -14.87 3.57 23.47
N ALA A 469 -13.89 3.62 24.39
CA ALA A 469 -13.98 4.32 25.67
C ALA A 469 -15.26 3.99 26.48
N GLY A 470 -15.67 2.71 26.48
CA GLY A 470 -16.87 2.23 27.19
C GLY A 470 -18.20 2.54 26.50
N THR A 471 -18.18 3.16 25.32
CA THR A 471 -19.38 3.39 24.50
C THR A 471 -19.42 2.41 23.33
N THR A 472 -20.49 1.60 23.25
CA THR A 472 -20.73 0.70 22.12
C THR A 472 -21.50 1.42 21.02
N LEU A 473 -20.88 1.51 19.85
CA LEU A 473 -21.45 2.04 18.62
C LEU A 473 -21.92 0.88 17.73
N TYR A 474 -23.08 1.01 17.09
CA TYR A 474 -23.45 0.13 15.97
C TYR A 474 -22.72 0.60 14.72
N THR A 475 -22.05 -0.33 14.05
CA THR A 475 -21.18 -0.06 12.90
C THR A 475 -21.65 -0.75 11.63
N ASN A 476 -21.37 -0.12 10.50
CA ASN A 476 -21.50 -0.66 9.17
C ASN A 476 -20.35 -0.13 8.28
N ASN A 477 -19.92 -0.94 7.32
CA ASN A 477 -18.92 -0.54 6.34
C ASN A 477 -19.42 0.55 5.37
N ASP A 478 -20.73 0.57 5.08
CA ASP A 478 -21.31 1.38 4.00
C ASP A 478 -21.77 2.78 4.42
N ASP A 479 -21.68 3.12 5.70
CA ASP A 479 -22.11 4.42 6.24
C ASP A 479 -21.02 5.16 7.05
N ASN A 480 -19.77 4.71 6.92
CA ASN A 480 -18.57 5.21 7.63
C ASN A 480 -18.52 4.97 9.13
N THR A 481 -19.58 4.45 9.76
CA THR A 481 -19.62 4.29 11.23
C THR A 481 -18.54 3.33 11.73
N LEU A 482 -18.16 2.32 10.94
CA LEU A 482 -17.05 1.41 11.28
C LEU A 482 -15.71 2.17 11.45
N CYS A 483 -15.34 3.00 10.47
CA CYS A 483 -14.09 3.75 10.52
C CYS A 483 -14.17 4.88 11.56
N LEU A 484 -15.29 5.62 11.56
CA LEU A 484 -15.48 6.75 12.46
C LEU A 484 -15.67 6.34 13.92
N ALA A 485 -15.93 5.07 14.23
CA ALA A 485 -15.90 4.56 15.60
C ALA A 485 -14.59 4.90 16.31
N CYS A 486 -13.46 4.75 15.60
CA CYS A 486 -12.12 5.04 16.10
C CYS A 486 -11.61 6.41 15.65
N HIS A 487 -12.03 6.89 14.47
CA HIS A 487 -11.53 8.12 13.87
C HIS A 487 -12.37 9.37 14.17
N ALA A 488 -13.46 9.30 14.93
CA ALA A 488 -14.34 10.46 15.19
C ALA A 488 -13.55 11.74 15.55
N GLY A 489 -12.59 11.65 16.47
CA GLY A 489 -11.79 12.79 16.90
C GLY A 489 -10.97 13.44 15.78
N ASP A 490 -10.54 12.65 14.79
CA ASP A 490 -9.77 13.15 13.63
C ASP A 490 -10.62 14.02 12.70
N PHE A 491 -11.94 13.91 12.84
CA PHE A 491 -12.95 14.65 12.08
C PHE A 491 -13.59 15.76 12.93
N GLY A 492 -13.07 16.03 14.14
CA GLY A 492 -13.70 16.95 15.09
C GLY A 492 -15.08 16.46 15.60
N LEU A 493 -15.34 15.16 15.49
CA LEU A 493 -16.58 14.52 15.92
C LEU A 493 -16.40 13.81 17.26
N THR A 494 -17.47 13.69 18.02
CA THR A 494 -17.57 12.73 19.12
C THR A 494 -18.12 11.39 18.60
N VAL A 495 -17.88 10.30 19.33
CA VAL A 495 -18.53 9.00 19.05
C VAL A 495 -20.05 9.12 19.05
N ASN A 496 -20.60 10.06 19.83
CA ASN A 496 -22.03 10.33 19.85
C ASN A 496 -22.52 11.04 18.57
N ASP A 497 -21.72 11.91 17.97
CA ASP A 497 -22.04 12.51 16.66
C ASP A 497 -22.07 11.45 15.57
N VAL A 498 -21.10 10.52 15.58
CA VAL A 498 -21.09 9.36 14.68
C VAL A 498 -22.34 8.50 14.87
N ARG A 499 -22.72 8.24 16.12
CA ARG A 499 -23.93 7.46 16.47
C ARG A 499 -25.22 8.10 15.98
N ILE A 500 -25.31 9.43 16.06
CA ILE A 500 -26.48 10.18 15.57
C ILE A 500 -26.46 10.26 14.05
N GLY A 501 -25.27 10.37 13.44
CA GLY A 501 -25.07 10.50 12.01
C GLY A 501 -25.54 11.86 11.47
N GLY A 502 -25.90 11.89 10.19
CA GLY A 502 -26.52 13.06 9.56
C GLY A 502 -25.51 14.14 9.12
N THR A 503 -25.96 15.40 9.13
CA THR A 503 -25.22 16.53 8.54
C THR A 503 -23.85 16.76 9.15
N ASN A 504 -23.68 16.55 10.46
CA ASN A 504 -22.38 16.74 11.12
C ASN A 504 -21.33 15.78 10.57
N VAL A 505 -21.66 14.48 10.48
CA VAL A 505 -20.78 13.47 9.90
C VAL A 505 -20.51 13.77 8.43
N LYS A 506 -21.56 14.10 7.65
CA LYS A 506 -21.41 14.48 6.25
C LYS A 506 -20.42 15.63 6.08
N ASN A 507 -20.63 16.73 6.81
CA ASN A 507 -19.80 17.93 6.68
C ASN A 507 -18.36 17.66 7.12
N ALA A 508 -18.15 16.89 8.18
CA ALA A 508 -16.82 16.53 8.62
C ALA A 508 -16.09 15.64 7.60
N VAL A 509 -16.78 14.68 6.99
CA VAL A 509 -16.20 13.85 5.92
C VAL A 509 -15.89 14.68 4.68
N LEU A 510 -16.77 15.60 4.29
CA LEU A 510 -16.53 16.53 3.18
C LEU A 510 -15.35 17.46 3.47
N ALA A 511 -15.25 18.00 4.69
CA ALA A 511 -14.12 18.82 5.12
C ALA A 511 -12.81 18.03 5.10
N HIS A 512 -12.81 16.76 5.53
CA HIS A 512 -11.65 15.88 5.41
C HIS A 512 -11.25 15.66 3.95
N MET A 513 -12.22 15.38 3.06
CA MET A 513 -11.98 15.26 1.62
C MET A 513 -11.42 16.57 1.05
N GLY A 514 -11.94 17.71 1.46
CA GLY A 514 -11.43 19.04 1.12
C GLY A 514 -10.01 19.27 1.63
N THR A 515 -9.71 18.90 2.86
CA THR A 515 -8.39 19.12 3.48
C THR A 515 -7.31 18.23 2.87
N GLU A 516 -7.61 16.94 2.67
CA GLU A 516 -6.63 15.98 2.19
C GLU A 516 -6.49 16.01 0.66
N ALA A 517 -7.58 16.23 -0.07
CA ALA A 517 -7.58 16.21 -1.55
C ALA A 517 -7.82 17.59 -2.21
N VAL A 518 -8.00 18.67 -1.44
CA VAL A 518 -8.27 20.05 -1.93
C VAL A 518 -9.46 20.09 -2.88
N MET A 519 -10.50 19.38 -2.46
CA MET A 519 -11.79 19.33 -3.12
C MET A 519 -12.72 20.34 -2.46
N GLY A 520 -12.76 21.57 -2.97
CA GLY A 520 -13.60 22.63 -2.41
C GLY A 520 -15.04 22.16 -2.20
N ASP A 521 -15.62 22.49 -1.03
CA ASP A 521 -16.90 21.95 -0.53
C ASP A 521 -18.06 22.13 -1.53
N SER A 522 -18.03 23.22 -2.33
CA SER A 522 -19.05 23.55 -3.32
C SER A 522 -19.17 22.55 -4.49
N HIS A 523 -18.09 21.84 -4.85
CA HIS A 523 -18.08 20.92 -6.00
C HIS A 523 -18.47 19.48 -5.63
N ILE A 524 -18.37 19.10 -4.35
CA ILE A 524 -18.56 17.70 -3.90
C ILE A 524 -19.73 17.51 -2.93
N ALA A 525 -20.22 18.57 -2.27
CA ALA A 525 -21.28 18.43 -1.26
C ALA A 525 -22.61 17.85 -1.78
N GLY A 526 -22.91 18.06 -3.08
CA GLY A 526 -24.08 17.48 -3.76
C GLY A 526 -23.89 16.04 -4.23
N LEU A 527 -22.66 15.53 -4.20
CA LEU A 527 -22.29 14.20 -4.67
C LEU A 527 -22.06 13.21 -3.52
N TYR A 528 -22.00 13.67 -2.26
CA TYR A 528 -21.85 12.83 -1.07
C TYR A 528 -22.96 11.77 -1.02
N ASP A 529 -22.59 10.52 -1.25
CA ASP A 529 -23.49 9.38 -1.27
C ASP A 529 -22.68 8.11 -0.93
N PRO A 530 -22.34 7.90 0.36
CA PRO A 530 -21.48 6.80 0.78
C PRO A 530 -22.11 5.42 0.53
N ALA A 531 -23.44 5.31 0.60
CA ALA A 531 -24.16 4.05 0.43
C ALA A 531 -24.44 3.69 -1.04
N GLY A 532 -24.67 4.67 -1.91
CA GLY A 532 -24.90 4.46 -3.34
C GLY A 532 -23.61 4.52 -4.14
N THR A 533 -23.25 5.71 -4.63
CA THR A 533 -22.06 5.92 -5.48
C THR A 533 -20.73 5.64 -4.77
N GLY A 534 -20.73 5.65 -3.43
CA GLY A 534 -19.54 5.49 -2.60
C GLY A 534 -18.72 6.78 -2.43
N VAL A 535 -19.18 7.91 -2.96
CA VAL A 535 -18.52 9.21 -2.73
C VAL A 535 -18.68 9.61 -1.27
N GLY A 536 -17.56 9.85 -0.60
CA GLY A 536 -17.51 10.09 0.84
C GLY A 536 -17.55 8.82 1.70
N ARG A 537 -17.53 7.61 1.11
CA ARG A 537 -17.36 6.37 1.88
C ARG A 537 -15.88 6.08 2.14
N CYS A 538 -15.49 5.98 3.41
CA CYS A 538 -14.10 5.73 3.83
C CYS A 538 -13.51 4.50 3.14
N SER A 539 -14.19 3.35 3.16
CA SER A 539 -13.71 2.11 2.54
C SER A 539 -13.66 2.16 1.01
N LYS A 540 -14.37 3.07 0.35
CA LYS A 540 -14.27 3.25 -1.11
C LYS A 540 -13.06 4.08 -1.53
N CYS A 541 -12.63 5.00 -0.67
CA CYS A 541 -11.45 5.84 -0.89
C CYS A 541 -10.16 5.13 -0.43
N HIS A 542 -10.19 4.51 0.75
CA HIS A 542 -9.03 3.94 1.43
C HIS A 542 -8.85 2.44 1.18
N MET A 543 -9.90 1.73 0.76
CA MET A 543 -9.87 0.28 0.52
C MET A 543 -10.49 -0.10 -0.84
N PRO A 544 -10.22 0.58 -1.97
CA PRO A 544 -10.90 0.31 -3.25
C PRO A 544 -10.86 -1.18 -3.67
N LYS A 545 -11.84 -1.64 -4.46
CA LYS A 545 -11.93 -3.06 -4.83
C LYS A 545 -10.95 -3.40 -5.96
N THR A 546 -9.74 -3.80 -5.60
CA THR A 546 -8.61 -4.06 -6.53
C THR A 546 -8.47 -5.51 -6.92
N SER A 547 -9.02 -6.40 -6.09
CA SER A 547 -8.96 -7.84 -6.27
C SER A 547 -10.30 -8.36 -6.77
N SER A 548 -10.24 -9.39 -7.62
CA SER A 548 -11.42 -10.12 -8.04
C SER A 548 -11.39 -11.56 -7.56
N SER A 549 -12.48 -11.99 -6.93
CA SER A 549 -12.77 -13.40 -6.65
C SER A 549 -13.13 -14.13 -7.94
N ALA A 550 -13.89 -13.47 -8.83
CA ALA A 550 -14.26 -13.92 -10.18
C ALA A 550 -15.15 -12.89 -10.90
N ILE A 551 -15.72 -11.91 -10.20
CA ILE A 551 -16.59 -10.89 -10.78
C ILE A 551 -15.80 -9.61 -10.93
N THR A 552 -15.93 -9.00 -12.10
CA THR A 552 -15.50 -7.64 -12.36
C THR A 552 -16.69 -6.84 -12.85
N THR A 553 -16.93 -5.67 -12.29
CA THR A 553 -18.05 -4.82 -12.70
C THR A 553 -17.53 -3.74 -13.63
N ALA A 554 -18.10 -3.64 -14.82
CA ALA A 554 -17.78 -2.56 -15.74
C ALA A 554 -18.12 -1.21 -15.09
N PHE A 555 -17.20 -0.26 -15.21
CA PHE A 555 -17.28 1.03 -14.55
C PHE A 555 -16.77 2.14 -15.47
N GLY A 556 -17.55 3.21 -15.66
CA GLY A 556 -17.18 4.34 -16.52
C GLY A 556 -16.92 3.95 -17.99
N THR A 557 -16.01 4.67 -18.67
CA THR A 557 -15.64 4.40 -20.06
C THR A 557 -14.55 3.32 -20.15
N GLY A 558 -14.95 2.06 -20.04
CA GLY A 558 -14.10 0.90 -20.36
C GLY A 558 -13.23 0.33 -19.23
N LEU A 559 -13.43 0.73 -17.97
CA LEU A 559 -12.73 0.15 -16.82
C LEU A 559 -13.57 -0.95 -16.14
N LYS A 560 -12.92 -1.75 -15.29
CA LYS A 560 -13.54 -2.84 -14.54
C LYS A 560 -13.06 -2.85 -13.09
N GLU A 561 -13.96 -2.69 -12.13
CA GLU A 561 -13.63 -2.81 -10.70
C GLU A 561 -13.78 -4.27 -10.24
N GLY A 562 -12.93 -4.71 -9.30
CA GLY A 562 -13.04 -6.01 -8.64
C GLY A 562 -14.22 -6.08 -7.65
N ASP A 563 -14.36 -7.22 -6.96
CA ASP A 563 -15.40 -7.47 -5.96
C ASP A 563 -14.84 -7.56 -4.52
N ILE A 564 -13.52 -7.47 -4.33
CA ILE A 564 -12.85 -7.54 -3.03
C ILE A 564 -12.10 -6.23 -2.75
N HIS A 565 -12.43 -5.60 -1.61
CA HIS A 565 -11.70 -4.47 -1.05
C HIS A 565 -10.26 -4.87 -0.71
N ASN A 566 -9.28 -4.09 -1.17
CA ASN A 566 -7.91 -4.24 -0.67
C ASN A 566 -7.82 -3.76 0.78
N HIS A 567 -6.82 -4.24 1.50
CA HIS A 567 -6.65 -3.88 2.91
C HIS A 567 -5.38 -3.05 3.16
N THR A 568 -4.94 -2.27 2.16
CA THR A 568 -3.80 -1.37 2.34
C THR A 568 -4.16 -0.13 3.16
N PHE A 569 -5.46 0.23 3.22
CA PHE A 569 -5.99 1.46 3.84
C PHE A 569 -5.40 2.78 3.30
N ASN A 570 -4.53 2.68 2.30
CA ASN A 570 -3.94 3.82 1.64
C ASN A 570 -4.93 4.36 0.61
N THR A 571 -5.01 5.68 0.51
CA THR A 571 -5.80 6.34 -0.53
C THR A 571 -5.12 6.13 -1.88
N ILE A 572 -5.88 5.67 -2.87
CA ILE A 572 -5.43 5.75 -4.26
C ILE A 572 -5.65 7.17 -4.74
N TRP A 573 -4.60 7.84 -5.21
CA TRP A 573 -4.76 9.15 -5.84
C TRP A 573 -5.29 8.99 -7.27
N PRO A 574 -6.11 9.93 -7.77
CA PRO A 574 -6.63 9.86 -9.14
C PRO A 574 -5.56 9.68 -10.23
N SER A 575 -4.34 10.16 -9.99
CA SER A 575 -3.18 10.00 -10.88
C SER A 575 -2.64 8.58 -10.95
N ALA A 576 -2.79 7.79 -9.88
CA ALA A 576 -2.38 6.38 -9.83
C ALA A 576 -3.36 5.44 -10.57
N ASN A 577 -4.52 5.93 -11.03
CA ASN A 577 -5.45 5.17 -11.86
C ASN A 577 -4.97 5.02 -13.34
N LEU A 578 -3.73 5.42 -13.66
CA LEU A 578 -3.14 5.26 -14.99
C LEU A 578 -2.78 3.79 -15.27
N ARG A 579 -3.70 3.08 -15.95
CA ARG A 579 -3.48 1.88 -16.77
C ARG A 579 -2.42 0.91 -16.22
N LEU A 580 -2.84 0.00 -15.34
CA LEU A 580 -2.12 -1.27 -15.22
C LEU A 580 -2.12 -1.92 -16.62
N PRO A 581 -0.96 -2.18 -17.25
CA PRO A 581 -0.96 -2.83 -18.55
C PRO A 581 -1.71 -4.16 -18.45
N PHE A 582 -2.62 -4.37 -19.41
CA PHE A 582 -3.26 -5.64 -19.69
C PHE A 582 -2.17 -6.72 -19.77
N VAL A 583 -2.00 -7.52 -18.71
CA VAL A 583 -1.22 -8.74 -18.82
C VAL A 583 -2.15 -9.77 -19.46
N SER A 584 -1.94 -10.05 -20.74
CA SER A 584 -2.80 -10.94 -21.52
C SER A 584 -2.95 -12.30 -20.79
N GLY A 585 -4.18 -12.68 -20.42
CA GLY A 585 -4.50 -14.04 -19.97
C GLY A 585 -5.15 -14.19 -18.59
N ALA A 586 -5.27 -13.12 -17.80
CA ALA A 586 -6.12 -13.08 -16.61
C ALA A 586 -6.95 -11.78 -16.68
N ASP A 587 -8.26 -11.82 -16.42
CA ASP A 587 -9.14 -10.64 -16.43
C ASP A 587 -8.82 -9.79 -15.19
N PRO A 588 -7.97 -8.75 -15.26
CA PRO A 588 -7.56 -8.03 -14.07
C PRO A 588 -8.58 -6.93 -13.81
N ALA A 589 -8.98 -6.74 -12.56
CA ALA A 589 -9.60 -5.49 -12.16
C ALA A 589 -8.65 -4.32 -12.52
N GLU A 590 -9.17 -3.35 -13.26
CA GLU A 590 -8.53 -2.09 -13.63
C GLU A 590 -9.09 -1.02 -12.70
N MET A 591 -8.26 -0.54 -11.79
CA MET A 591 -8.73 0.10 -10.56
C MET A 591 -9.26 1.52 -10.80
N ALA A 592 -10.50 1.76 -10.39
CA ALA A 592 -11.10 3.08 -10.26
C ALA A 592 -11.69 3.25 -8.85
N ASN A 593 -11.19 4.22 -8.10
CA ASN A 593 -11.75 4.65 -6.81
C ASN A 593 -12.96 5.59 -7.02
N SER A 594 -13.61 6.01 -5.92
CA SER A 594 -14.73 6.97 -5.96
C SER A 594 -14.35 8.35 -6.53
N CYS A 595 -13.06 8.71 -6.55
CA CYS A 595 -12.59 9.97 -7.12
C CYS A 595 -12.67 9.98 -8.66
N TYR A 596 -12.51 8.82 -9.31
CA TYR A 596 -12.66 8.66 -10.76
C TYR A 596 -14.12 8.45 -11.17
N SER A 597 -14.93 7.83 -10.28
CA SER A 597 -16.26 7.32 -10.63
C SER A 597 -17.28 8.36 -11.06
N VAL A 598 -17.15 9.57 -10.53
CA VAL A 598 -18.05 10.70 -10.80
C VAL A 598 -17.50 11.68 -11.83
N GLY A 599 -16.35 11.39 -12.45
CA GLY A 599 -15.72 12.25 -13.45
C GLY A 599 -15.02 13.49 -12.90
N CYS A 600 -14.90 13.62 -11.57
CA CYS A 600 -14.21 14.73 -10.88
C CYS A 600 -12.71 14.78 -11.19
N HIS A 601 -12.07 13.63 -11.36
CA HIS A 601 -10.67 13.53 -11.76
C HIS A 601 -10.51 12.47 -12.83
N ASN A 602 -10.14 12.90 -14.03
CA ASN A 602 -9.62 11.97 -15.01
C ASN A 602 -8.22 12.37 -15.46
N ASN A 603 -7.53 11.39 -16.03
CA ASN A 603 -6.17 11.49 -16.53
C ASN A 603 -6.13 11.71 -18.05
N ASN A 604 -7.27 11.98 -18.69
CA ASN A 604 -7.33 12.31 -20.11
C ASN A 604 -7.11 13.83 -20.24
N PRO A 605 -5.97 14.30 -20.76
CA PRO A 605 -5.70 15.73 -20.91
C PRO A 605 -6.71 16.44 -21.83
N ALA A 606 -7.46 15.68 -22.65
CA ALA A 606 -8.50 16.20 -23.53
C ALA A 606 -9.88 16.30 -22.87
N SER A 607 -10.02 15.91 -21.61
CA SER A 607 -11.29 16.01 -20.89
C SER A 607 -11.46 17.38 -20.21
N VAL A 608 -12.71 17.69 -19.88
CA VAL A 608 -13.08 18.84 -19.05
C VAL A 608 -12.83 18.65 -17.54
N GLY A 609 -12.37 17.47 -17.10
CA GLY A 609 -12.15 17.09 -15.69
C GLY A 609 -10.71 16.66 -15.39
N TYR A 610 -9.75 17.07 -16.22
CA TYR A 610 -8.33 16.79 -16.03
C TYR A 610 -7.72 17.74 -15.00
N VAL A 611 -7.12 17.19 -13.95
CA VAL A 611 -6.43 17.98 -12.90
C VAL A 611 -4.95 17.57 -12.87
N SER A 612 -4.10 18.31 -13.58
CA SER A 612 -2.64 18.03 -13.66
C SER A 612 -1.94 18.11 -12.29
N THR A 613 -2.39 19.04 -11.44
CA THR A 613 -1.82 19.35 -10.12
C THR A 613 -1.66 18.14 -9.21
N VAL A 614 -2.70 17.29 -9.08
CA VAL A 614 -2.65 16.12 -8.18
C VAL A 614 -1.70 15.04 -8.71
N ALA A 615 -1.65 14.89 -10.04
CA ALA A 615 -0.71 13.96 -10.67
C ALA A 615 0.74 14.41 -10.49
N GLU A 616 0.99 15.70 -10.65
CA GLU A 616 2.30 16.29 -10.45
C GLU A 616 2.75 16.23 -8.99
N TRP A 617 1.90 16.63 -8.03
CA TRP A 617 2.19 16.51 -6.60
C TRP A 617 2.48 15.07 -6.22
N SER A 618 1.69 14.13 -6.74
CA SER A 618 1.94 12.72 -6.48
C SER A 618 3.34 12.33 -6.90
N ALA A 619 3.93 12.84 -8.00
CA ALA A 619 5.31 12.49 -8.36
C ALA A 619 6.41 13.13 -7.50
N SER A 620 6.07 13.95 -6.49
CA SER A 620 7.04 14.67 -5.67
C SER A 620 7.49 13.90 -4.42
N GLY A 621 8.63 14.28 -3.85
CA GLY A 621 9.09 13.76 -2.56
C GLY A 621 8.15 14.06 -1.39
N HIS A 622 7.31 15.10 -1.50
CA HIS A 622 6.29 15.42 -0.49
C HIS A 622 5.17 14.36 -0.40
N ALA A 623 4.96 13.60 -1.49
CA ALA A 623 3.98 12.54 -1.56
C ALA A 623 4.51 11.15 -1.17
N ASP A 624 5.84 10.96 -1.02
CA ASP A 624 6.44 9.66 -0.69
C ASP A 624 6.32 9.34 0.81
N PHE A 625 5.12 8.99 1.25
CA PHE A 625 4.85 8.61 2.64
C PHE A 625 5.53 7.30 3.08
N THR A 626 6.15 6.56 2.16
CA THR A 626 6.90 5.33 2.46
C THR A 626 8.40 5.57 2.63
N GLY A 627 8.86 6.74 2.23
CA GLY A 627 10.24 7.18 2.38
C GLY A 627 10.60 7.44 3.83
N GLU A 628 11.89 7.30 4.13
CA GLU A 628 12.47 7.59 5.44
C GLU A 628 12.00 8.93 6.05
N PRO A 629 11.86 10.03 5.28
CA PRO A 629 11.38 11.30 5.83
C PRO A 629 10.02 11.23 6.54
N PHE A 630 9.15 10.25 6.25
CA PHE A 630 7.84 10.13 6.90
C PHE A 630 7.67 8.87 7.75
N ARG A 631 8.65 7.95 7.69
CA ARG A 631 8.64 6.65 8.38
C ARG A 631 9.66 6.55 9.52
N HIS A 632 10.57 7.52 9.65
CA HIS A 632 11.62 7.52 10.68
C HIS A 632 11.10 7.23 12.10
N TRP A 633 9.93 7.77 12.45
CA TRP A 633 9.35 7.70 13.80
C TRP A 633 8.37 6.54 14.02
N ASP A 634 8.32 5.54 13.14
CA ASP A 634 7.38 4.43 13.28
C ASP A 634 7.53 3.70 14.60
N ALA A 635 8.77 3.44 15.00
CA ALA A 635 9.09 2.81 16.29
C ALA A 635 8.71 3.70 17.48
N ASP A 636 8.67 5.02 17.29
CA ASP A 636 8.35 6.01 18.32
C ASP A 636 6.83 6.24 18.46
N GLY A 637 6.02 5.75 17.51
CA GLY A 637 4.56 5.81 17.54
C GLY A 637 3.95 7.15 17.12
N ALA A 638 4.75 8.21 16.93
CA ALA A 638 4.31 9.52 16.44
C ALA A 638 5.49 10.36 15.94
N VAL A 639 5.23 11.29 15.01
CA VAL A 639 6.22 12.30 14.59
C VAL A 639 6.28 13.39 15.68
N PRO A 640 7.42 13.58 16.37
CA PRO A 640 7.52 14.51 17.48
C PRO A 640 7.37 15.97 17.02
N THR A 641 6.95 16.87 17.92
CA THR A 641 6.73 18.30 17.64
C THR A 641 7.94 18.98 16.97
N SER A 642 9.16 18.60 17.36
CA SER A 642 10.42 19.11 16.78
C SER A 642 10.64 18.76 15.30
N CYS A 643 9.88 17.79 14.77
CA CYS A 643 10.02 17.27 13.42
C CYS A 643 8.73 17.41 12.60
N ALA A 644 7.57 17.42 13.28
CA ALA A 644 6.25 17.46 12.65
C ALA A 644 6.03 18.67 11.75
N LYS A 645 6.71 19.81 11.99
CA LYS A 645 6.71 20.97 11.10
C LYS A 645 7.00 20.59 9.65
N CYS A 646 8.05 19.81 9.38
CA CYS A 646 8.51 19.52 8.02
C CYS A 646 8.07 18.14 7.52
N HIS A 647 7.59 17.28 8.42
CA HIS A 647 7.31 15.87 8.13
C HIS A 647 5.84 15.51 8.33
N SER A 648 4.95 16.49 8.43
CA SER A 648 3.50 16.26 8.50
C SER A 648 2.70 17.49 8.09
N ARG A 649 1.59 17.30 7.39
CA ARG A 649 0.59 18.35 7.16
C ARG A 649 0.13 19.02 8.46
N PRO A 650 -0.37 18.28 9.49
CA PRO A 650 -0.89 18.92 10.69
C PRO A 650 0.19 19.74 11.43
N GLY A 651 1.43 19.23 11.50
CA GLY A 651 2.53 19.98 12.12
C GLY A 651 2.92 21.23 11.35
N PHE A 652 2.93 21.20 10.01
CA PHE A 652 3.17 22.42 9.23
C PHE A 652 2.05 23.45 9.41
N ARG A 653 0.79 23.02 9.41
CA ARG A 653 -0.38 23.89 9.57
C ARG A 653 -0.38 24.59 10.93
N ASP A 654 -0.06 23.85 12.00
CA ASP A 654 0.09 24.38 13.36
C ASP A 654 1.24 25.39 13.42
N PHE A 655 2.42 25.03 12.88
CA PHE A 655 3.56 25.95 12.77
C PHE A 655 3.19 27.24 12.00
N ALA A 656 2.45 27.13 10.90
CA ALA A 656 2.15 28.27 10.05
C ALA A 656 1.38 29.37 10.79
N THR A 657 0.57 29.02 11.80
CA THR A 657 -0.22 29.97 12.58
C THR A 657 0.64 30.96 13.37
N ASP A 658 1.58 30.48 14.19
CA ASP A 658 2.32 31.33 15.14
C ASP A 658 3.81 30.97 15.30
N GLY A 659 4.28 29.97 14.56
CA GLY A 659 5.66 29.49 14.56
C GLY A 659 5.91 28.32 15.52
N VAL A 660 4.88 27.80 16.17
CA VAL A 660 4.98 26.72 17.17
C VAL A 660 4.25 25.46 16.69
N VAL A 661 4.85 24.30 16.93
CA VAL A 661 4.14 23.01 16.81
C VAL A 661 3.80 22.52 18.20
N ASN A 662 2.52 22.55 18.52
CA ASN A 662 1.95 22.29 19.83
C ASN A 662 1.72 20.80 20.10
N SER A 663 1.58 19.98 19.04
CA SER A 663 1.28 18.54 19.17
C SER A 663 2.11 17.67 18.23
N ALA A 664 2.46 16.47 18.69
CA ALA A 664 3.05 15.45 17.84
C ALA A 664 2.06 15.05 16.74
N ALA A 665 2.56 14.81 15.52
CA ALA A 665 1.73 14.36 14.42
C ALA A 665 1.63 12.82 14.40
N LYS A 666 0.50 12.33 13.91
CA LYS A 666 0.26 10.88 13.80
C LYS A 666 1.19 10.25 12.74
N LEU A 667 1.48 8.97 12.89
CA LEU A 667 2.18 8.20 11.86
C LEU A 667 1.38 8.17 10.55
N GLY A 668 2.08 8.05 9.43
CA GLY A 668 1.48 7.99 8.09
C GLY A 668 1.03 9.36 7.53
N THR A 669 1.22 10.46 8.27
CA THR A 669 1.04 11.81 7.73
C THR A 669 2.18 12.18 6.78
N LYS A 670 1.90 13.12 5.86
CA LYS A 670 2.83 13.60 4.82
C LYS A 670 2.62 15.09 4.56
N ILE A 671 3.44 15.70 3.72
CA ILE A 671 3.19 17.07 3.20
C ILE A 671 2.18 16.97 2.05
N SER A 672 0.90 16.86 2.41
CA SER A 672 -0.22 16.90 1.46
C SER A 672 -0.63 18.35 1.15
N CYS A 673 -1.55 18.51 0.20
CA CYS A 673 -1.96 19.78 -0.36
C CYS A 673 -2.35 20.84 0.71
N GLY A 674 -3.07 20.42 1.76
CA GLY A 674 -3.47 21.28 2.88
C GLY A 674 -2.32 21.75 3.80
N ALA A 675 -1.07 21.42 3.47
CA ALA A 675 0.11 22.05 4.07
C ALA A 675 0.39 23.42 3.44
N CYS A 676 0.09 23.60 2.15
CA CYS A 676 0.35 24.85 1.42
C CYS A 676 -0.92 25.61 1.06
N HIS A 677 -2.04 24.91 0.92
CA HIS A 677 -3.34 25.48 0.55
C HIS A 677 -4.33 25.47 1.71
N THR A 678 -5.25 26.42 1.67
CA THR A 678 -6.40 26.47 2.57
C THR A 678 -7.48 25.46 2.12
N GLU A 679 -8.48 25.22 2.96
CA GLU A 679 -9.44 24.10 2.78
C GLU A 679 -10.58 24.42 1.80
N GLU A 680 -10.66 25.65 1.32
CA GLU A 680 -11.70 26.18 0.44
C GLU A 680 -11.60 25.60 -0.98
N GLY A 681 -10.42 25.10 -1.37
CA GLY A 681 -10.20 24.42 -2.64
C GLY A 681 -10.32 25.32 -3.89
N ASP A 682 -10.21 26.63 -3.70
CA ASP A 682 -10.21 27.65 -4.75
C ASP A 682 -8.78 28.04 -5.20
N GLY A 683 -7.76 27.42 -4.60
CA GLY A 683 -6.35 27.65 -4.90
C GLY A 683 -5.66 28.61 -3.93
N THR A 684 -6.38 29.20 -2.97
CA THR A 684 -5.80 30.06 -1.93
C THR A 684 -4.72 29.34 -1.14
N THR A 685 -3.60 30.03 -0.91
CA THR A 685 -2.46 29.50 -0.14
C THR A 685 -2.51 29.94 1.32
N LEU A 686 -1.74 29.28 2.19
CA LEU A 686 -1.58 29.75 3.57
C LEU A 686 -0.92 31.14 3.62
N TRP A 687 -0.13 31.51 2.61
CA TRP A 687 0.48 32.84 2.51
C TRP A 687 -0.52 33.94 2.13
N ASP A 688 -1.50 33.64 1.26
CA ASP A 688 -2.61 34.55 0.98
C ASP A 688 -3.37 34.92 2.27
N GLU A 689 -3.50 33.95 3.18
CA GLU A 689 -4.10 34.11 4.51
C GLU A 689 -3.09 34.37 5.64
N ARG A 690 -1.94 35.00 5.35
CA ARG A 690 -0.88 35.27 6.36
C ARG A 690 -1.30 36.10 7.57
N ALA A 691 -2.47 36.74 7.55
CA ALA A 691 -3.06 37.33 8.75
C ALA A 691 -3.42 36.27 9.82
N THR A 692 -3.79 35.07 9.36
CA THR A 692 -4.01 33.88 10.19
C THR A 692 -2.71 33.08 10.34
N TYR A 693 -1.95 32.93 9.26
CA TYR A 693 -0.70 32.16 9.23
C TYR A 693 0.54 33.06 9.37
N THR A 694 0.66 33.69 10.54
CA THR A 694 1.61 34.78 10.78
C THR A 694 3.08 34.34 10.74
N ALA A 695 3.37 33.05 10.91
CA ALA A 695 4.73 32.53 10.83
C ALA A 695 5.32 32.59 9.41
N LEU A 696 4.46 32.72 8.40
CA LEU A 696 4.85 32.75 6.99
C LEU A 696 5.22 34.15 6.51
N ASP A 697 4.76 35.24 7.14
CA ASP A 697 5.01 36.63 6.68
C ASP A 697 6.51 36.98 6.63
N ASN A 698 7.26 36.57 7.67
CA ASN A 698 8.69 36.78 7.78
C ASN A 698 9.36 35.60 8.49
N VAL A 699 9.92 34.67 7.72
CA VAL A 699 10.32 33.34 8.16
C VAL A 699 11.52 33.40 9.12
N LEU A 700 11.43 32.70 10.25
CA LEU A 700 12.49 32.63 11.27
C LEU A 700 13.50 31.51 10.97
N PHE A 701 14.74 31.89 10.73
CA PHE A 701 15.85 30.98 10.49
C PHE A 701 16.53 30.52 11.80
N PRO A 702 17.26 29.39 11.80
CA PRO A 702 17.95 28.89 13.00
C PRO A 702 18.94 29.88 13.64
N SER A 703 19.45 30.85 12.89
CA SER A 703 20.32 31.92 13.39
C SER A 703 19.58 32.96 14.26
N GLY A 704 18.25 32.88 14.35
CA GLY A 704 17.40 33.91 14.96
C GLY A 704 17.09 35.09 14.05
N ARG A 705 17.68 35.13 12.84
CA ARG A 705 17.38 36.13 11.81
C ARG A 705 16.11 35.78 11.07
N ARG A 706 15.49 36.78 10.45
CA ARG A 706 14.27 36.62 9.65
C ARG A 706 14.48 37.11 8.23
N ALA A 707 13.87 36.41 7.28
CA ALA A 707 13.91 36.74 5.87
C ALA A 707 12.57 36.42 5.19
N SER A 708 12.30 37.12 4.09
CA SER A 708 11.05 36.99 3.32
C SER A 708 11.34 37.22 1.83
N LEU A 709 10.71 36.44 0.97
CA LEU A 709 10.62 36.68 -0.47
C LEU A 709 9.36 37.45 -0.86
N ALA A 710 8.52 37.80 0.14
CA ALA A 710 7.26 38.52 -0.03
C ALA A 710 6.26 37.84 -0.97
N ASP A 711 6.34 36.51 -1.09
CA ASP A 711 5.42 35.67 -1.84
C ASP A 711 5.23 34.28 -1.17
N ASP A 712 4.48 33.41 -1.85
CA ASP A 712 4.20 32.04 -1.44
C ASP A 712 5.47 31.20 -1.15
N SER A 713 6.66 31.61 -1.65
CA SER A 713 7.92 30.90 -1.42
C SER A 713 8.32 30.84 0.05
N ASN A 714 7.77 31.73 0.88
CA ASN A 714 7.97 31.69 2.33
C ASN A 714 7.47 30.38 2.96
N MET A 715 6.47 29.72 2.37
CA MET A 715 6.05 28.38 2.80
C MET A 715 7.16 27.35 2.58
N CYS A 716 7.86 27.41 1.44
CA CYS A 716 8.99 26.54 1.13
C CYS A 716 10.15 26.81 2.10
N MET A 717 10.45 28.09 2.35
CA MET A 717 11.53 28.53 3.23
C MET A 717 11.35 28.01 4.66
N ALA A 718 10.12 27.91 5.16
CA ALA A 718 9.86 27.42 6.51
C ALA A 718 10.43 26.02 6.77
N CYS A 719 10.43 25.14 5.77
CA CYS A 719 11.03 23.80 5.89
C CYS A 719 12.46 23.76 5.34
N HIS A 720 12.70 24.36 4.16
CA HIS A 720 13.98 24.34 3.45
C HIS A 720 15.01 25.35 3.99
N GLN A 721 14.93 25.72 5.27
CA GLN A 721 15.87 26.60 5.98
C GLN A 721 16.96 25.85 6.77
N GLY A 722 16.86 24.52 6.88
CA GLY A 722 17.68 23.73 7.79
C GLY A 722 17.31 23.93 9.27
N ARG A 723 18.07 23.29 10.17
CA ARG A 723 17.86 23.29 11.63
C ARG A 723 19.04 23.83 12.44
N ALA A 724 20.17 24.11 11.80
CA ALA A 724 21.31 24.77 12.42
C ALA A 724 21.92 25.81 11.48
N SER A 725 22.72 26.69 12.06
CA SER A 725 23.39 27.83 11.44
C SER A 725 24.74 28.04 12.11
N LYS A 726 25.49 29.06 11.67
CA LYS A 726 26.71 29.53 12.36
C LYS A 726 26.53 29.66 13.88
N VAL A 727 25.39 30.17 14.33
CA VAL A 727 25.10 30.43 15.76
C VAL A 727 25.17 29.15 16.59
N GLN A 728 24.67 28.03 16.08
CA GLN A 728 24.70 26.75 16.78
C GLN A 728 26.12 26.18 16.85
N VAL A 729 26.95 26.40 15.82
CA VAL A 729 28.36 26.00 15.83
C VAL A 729 29.14 26.82 16.85
N ASP A 730 28.96 28.15 16.87
CA ASP A 730 29.59 29.04 17.86
C ASP A 730 29.19 28.65 19.29
N ALA A 731 27.90 28.37 19.51
CA ALA A 731 27.40 27.94 20.80
C ALA A 731 27.99 26.59 21.24
N ALA A 732 28.15 25.63 20.31
CA ALA A 732 28.79 24.35 20.60
C ALA A 732 30.27 24.53 20.99
N ILE A 733 31.02 25.35 20.25
CA ILE A 733 32.43 25.67 20.53
C ILE A 733 32.56 26.35 21.91
N ALA A 734 31.68 27.32 22.22
CA ALA A 734 31.69 28.02 23.49
C ALA A 734 31.34 27.12 24.69
N ALA A 735 30.46 26.14 24.50
CA ALA A 735 29.99 25.24 25.55
C ALA A 735 30.92 24.04 25.82
N GLY A 736 31.60 23.52 24.79
CA GLY A 736 32.33 22.24 24.87
C GLY A 736 33.73 22.31 25.49
N GLY A 737 34.43 23.46 25.41
CA GLY A 737 35.90 23.48 25.54
C GLY A 737 36.58 22.62 24.45
N GLU A 738 37.89 22.74 24.27
CA GLU A 738 38.62 22.14 23.12
C GLU A 738 38.53 20.60 23.02
N ASN A 739 37.92 19.88 23.99
CA ASN A 739 37.99 18.42 24.10
C ASN A 739 36.62 17.69 24.22
N ASN A 740 35.48 18.33 23.93
CA ASN A 740 34.15 17.67 24.03
C ASN A 740 33.13 18.15 22.99
N LEU A 741 33.57 18.37 21.74
CA LEU A 741 32.70 18.82 20.66
C LEU A 741 32.10 17.65 19.89
N THR A 742 30.79 17.74 19.58
CA THR A 742 30.08 16.81 18.70
C THR A 742 29.62 17.53 17.44
N PHE A 743 29.47 16.79 16.34
CA PHE A 743 29.02 17.34 15.07
C PHE A 743 27.67 18.07 15.17
N VAL A 744 27.59 19.26 14.55
CA VAL A 744 26.38 20.07 14.41
C VAL A 744 25.81 19.85 13.01
N ASN A 745 24.60 19.31 12.90
CA ASN A 745 23.96 19.04 11.62
C ASN A 745 23.01 20.19 11.20
N ASN A 746 23.22 20.76 10.01
CA ASN A 746 22.32 21.78 9.44
C ASN A 746 20.97 21.21 8.97
N HIS A 747 20.82 19.89 8.85
CA HIS A 747 19.63 19.20 8.35
C HIS A 747 19.36 19.48 6.86
N TYR A 748 18.78 18.51 6.16
CA TYR A 748 18.91 18.36 4.71
C TYR A 748 18.17 19.42 3.86
N PHE A 749 18.59 19.60 2.60
CA PHE A 749 17.95 20.43 1.59
C PHE A 749 17.64 21.86 2.06
N ALA A 750 18.62 22.49 2.71
CA ALA A 750 18.53 23.84 3.26
C ALA A 750 18.65 24.94 2.18
N ALA A 751 17.93 24.79 1.06
CA ALA A 751 18.00 25.67 -0.11
C ALA A 751 17.74 27.15 0.21
N ALA A 752 16.82 27.46 1.13
CA ALA A 752 16.57 28.84 1.55
C ALA A 752 17.76 29.42 2.32
N ALA A 753 18.43 28.62 3.16
CA ALA A 753 19.62 29.07 3.87
C ALA A 753 20.78 29.36 2.89
N THR A 754 20.93 28.53 1.86
CA THR A 754 21.90 28.76 0.77
C THR A 754 21.56 30.00 -0.05
N LEU A 755 20.30 30.14 -0.49
CA LEU A 755 19.81 31.28 -1.27
C LEU A 755 20.15 32.60 -0.59
N PHE A 756 19.84 32.74 0.71
CA PHE A 756 20.03 33.97 1.48
C PHE A 756 21.46 34.21 2.00
N GLY A 757 22.32 33.19 2.02
CA GLY A 757 23.74 33.33 2.41
C GLY A 757 23.94 34.03 3.76
N THR A 758 24.78 35.07 3.78
CA THR A 758 25.12 35.81 5.02
C THR A 758 23.93 36.52 5.67
N GLU A 759 22.82 36.74 4.95
CA GLU A 759 21.63 37.37 5.52
C GLU A 759 21.02 36.50 6.63
N VAL A 760 21.11 35.18 6.51
CA VAL A 760 20.56 34.21 7.47
C VAL A 760 21.60 33.33 8.15
N LEU A 761 22.89 33.44 7.78
CA LEU A 761 24.01 32.72 8.39
C LEU A 761 23.89 31.19 8.33
N GLY A 762 23.37 30.66 7.22
CA GLY A 762 23.19 29.22 7.03
C GLY A 762 24.50 28.43 7.12
N GLY A 763 25.54 28.91 6.44
CA GLY A 763 26.91 28.40 6.54
C GLY A 763 27.69 29.02 7.71
N TYR A 764 28.82 28.41 8.06
CA TYR A 764 29.77 28.97 9.01
C TYR A 764 30.71 29.96 8.32
N GLU A 765 30.60 31.23 8.69
CA GLU A 765 31.41 32.33 8.16
C GLU A 765 32.61 32.63 9.06
N TYR A 766 33.79 32.87 8.47
CA TYR A 766 35.04 33.04 9.21
C TYR A 766 35.42 34.50 9.39
N GLY A 767 35.63 34.92 10.65
CA GLY A 767 36.22 36.22 11.01
C GLY A 767 35.55 37.43 10.35
N ASP A 768 36.36 38.41 9.95
CA ASP A 768 35.92 39.64 9.27
C ASP A 768 35.82 39.48 7.75
N ASN A 769 35.79 38.25 7.22
CA ASN A 769 35.60 38.05 5.78
C ASN A 769 34.21 38.50 5.36
N VAL A 770 34.13 39.06 4.15
CA VAL A 770 32.85 39.45 3.55
C VAL A 770 32.28 38.24 2.79
N TYR A 771 31.04 37.89 3.13
CA TYR A 771 30.26 36.85 2.46
C TYR A 771 29.10 37.47 1.68
N VAL A 772 28.72 36.82 0.58
CA VAL A 772 27.58 37.28 -0.22
C VAL A 772 26.26 37.00 0.51
N GLY A 773 25.33 37.96 0.41
CA GLY A 773 23.95 37.83 0.86
C GLY A 773 23.10 37.04 -0.11
N ARG A 774 21.81 37.38 -0.16
CA ARG A 774 20.85 36.72 -1.02
C ARG A 774 21.30 36.78 -2.48
N PHE A 775 21.32 35.64 -3.14
CA PHE A 775 21.44 35.60 -4.58
C PHE A 775 20.15 36.13 -5.21
N ALA A 776 20.23 37.28 -5.85
CA ALA A 776 19.16 37.84 -6.66
C ALA A 776 19.36 37.41 -8.11
N HIS A 777 18.31 36.88 -8.71
CA HIS A 777 18.22 36.52 -10.12
C HIS A 777 17.34 37.55 -10.86
N VAL A 778 17.01 37.31 -12.14
CA VAL A 778 16.12 38.20 -12.88
C VAL A 778 14.73 38.23 -12.22
N PRO A 779 14.03 39.39 -12.19
CA PRO A 779 12.74 39.53 -11.49
C PRO A 779 11.65 38.54 -11.91
N GLU A 780 11.79 37.91 -13.07
CA GLU A 780 10.88 36.89 -13.58
C GLU A 780 11.12 35.47 -13.00
N ARG A 781 12.25 35.26 -12.31
CA ARG A 781 12.77 33.97 -11.82
C ARG A 781 13.66 34.18 -10.58
N ASP A 782 13.17 34.89 -9.58
CA ASP A 782 13.92 35.32 -8.39
C ASP A 782 13.45 34.64 -7.08
N THR A 783 12.32 33.93 -7.12
CA THR A 783 11.77 33.21 -5.96
C THR A 783 11.68 31.69 -6.19
N CYS A 784 11.46 30.93 -5.11
CA CYS A 784 11.38 29.47 -5.17
C CYS A 784 10.29 29.02 -6.14
N ILE A 785 9.11 29.64 -6.05
CA ILE A 785 7.95 29.26 -6.86
C ILE A 785 8.14 29.59 -8.33
N GLU A 786 8.77 30.72 -8.66
CA GLU A 786 8.98 31.11 -10.05
C GLU A 786 9.88 30.11 -10.81
N CYS A 787 10.83 29.48 -10.11
CA CYS A 787 11.69 28.45 -10.67
C CYS A 787 11.06 27.05 -10.60
N HIS A 788 10.53 26.65 -9.43
CA HIS A 788 10.08 25.27 -9.19
C HIS A 788 8.64 25.01 -9.67
N MET A 789 7.80 26.03 -9.73
CA MET A 789 6.37 25.91 -10.03
C MET A 789 5.91 26.77 -11.22
N GLY A 790 6.67 27.80 -11.59
CA GLY A 790 6.38 28.74 -12.68
C GLY A 790 5.60 29.99 -12.22
N ARG A 791 5.38 30.94 -13.14
CA ARG A 791 4.61 32.18 -12.90
C ARG A 791 3.18 32.10 -13.44
N THR A 792 2.39 33.12 -13.17
CA THR A 792 1.03 33.28 -13.72
C THR A 792 1.01 33.30 -15.27
N ALA A 793 2.05 33.79 -15.94
CA ALA A 793 2.14 33.70 -17.40
C ALA A 793 2.36 32.25 -17.91
N ASP A 794 2.80 31.36 -17.02
CA ASP A 794 3.03 29.93 -17.24
C ASP A 794 1.79 29.08 -16.84
N LEU A 795 0.66 29.71 -16.47
CA LEU A 795 -0.53 29.14 -15.78
C LEU A 795 -1.16 27.86 -16.33
N ARG A 796 -0.87 27.47 -17.58
CA ARG A 796 -1.31 26.17 -18.12
C ARG A 796 -0.32 25.03 -17.85
N LYS A 797 0.72 25.30 -17.05
CA LYS A 797 1.87 24.42 -16.81
C LYS A 797 2.33 24.41 -15.34
N ASN A 798 1.56 24.98 -14.40
CA ASN A 798 1.87 24.98 -12.96
C ASN A 798 2.38 23.62 -12.55
N ASN A 799 3.53 23.57 -11.88
CA ASN A 799 4.30 22.34 -11.75
C ASN A 799 4.37 21.87 -10.29
N HIS A 800 3.40 21.05 -9.87
CA HIS A 800 3.39 20.51 -8.51
C HIS A 800 4.33 19.31 -8.32
N THR A 801 5.16 18.98 -9.32
CA THR A 801 6.31 18.09 -9.09
C THR A 801 7.39 18.79 -8.26
N PHE A 802 7.34 20.13 -8.20
CA PHE A 802 8.33 21.02 -7.59
C PHE A 802 9.73 20.91 -8.22
N PHE A 803 9.88 20.27 -9.37
CA PHE A 803 11.12 20.28 -10.13
C PHE A 803 11.12 21.43 -11.14
N PRO A 804 12.16 22.26 -11.25
CA PRO A 804 12.20 23.31 -12.27
C PRO A 804 12.19 22.70 -13.68
N LYS A 805 11.59 23.40 -14.65
CA LYS A 805 11.53 22.99 -16.07
C LYS A 805 12.64 23.64 -16.88
N THR A 806 13.25 22.94 -17.83
CA THR A 806 14.36 23.51 -18.64
C THR A 806 13.90 24.69 -19.50
N GLU A 807 12.62 24.76 -19.88
CA GLU A 807 12.08 25.89 -20.65
C GLU A 807 12.09 27.21 -19.87
N TYR A 808 12.16 27.16 -18.54
CA TYR A 808 12.29 28.36 -17.71
C TYR A 808 13.70 28.97 -17.83
N CYS A 809 14.70 28.15 -18.12
CA CYS A 809 16.10 28.53 -18.12
C CYS A 809 16.63 28.84 -19.53
N VAL A 810 16.23 28.05 -20.53
CA VAL A 810 16.78 28.10 -21.90
C VAL A 810 16.64 29.48 -22.57
N ALA A 811 15.66 30.29 -22.17
CA ALA A 811 15.46 31.64 -22.71
C ALA A 811 16.69 32.55 -22.50
N CYS A 812 17.43 32.32 -21.40
CA CYS A 812 18.64 33.06 -21.08
C CYS A 812 19.88 32.14 -21.15
N HIS A 813 19.77 30.87 -20.78
CA HIS A 813 20.86 29.88 -20.75
C HIS A 813 20.88 28.98 -22.00
N ILE A 814 20.87 29.62 -23.18
CA ILE A 814 20.58 28.97 -24.48
C ILE A 814 21.59 27.86 -24.85
N THR A 815 22.86 28.01 -24.47
CA THR A 815 23.96 27.08 -24.84
C THR A 815 24.31 26.07 -23.75
N THR A 816 23.69 26.16 -22.58
CA THR A 816 24.02 25.38 -21.37
C THR A 816 22.86 24.55 -20.84
N VAL A 817 21.66 24.72 -21.43
CA VAL A 817 20.47 23.94 -21.06
C VAL A 817 19.85 23.35 -22.32
N ALA A 818 19.76 22.02 -22.37
CA ALA A 818 19.16 21.31 -23.49
C ALA A 818 17.62 21.28 -23.42
N VAL A 819 16.98 21.30 -24.59
CA VAL A 819 15.53 21.17 -24.79
C VAL A 819 15.29 20.07 -25.83
N PRO A 820 14.31 19.16 -25.67
CA PRO A 820 13.20 19.16 -24.69
C PRO A 820 13.61 18.88 -23.25
N ASP A 821 12.77 19.31 -22.29
CA ASP A 821 12.94 18.98 -20.87
C ASP A 821 13.01 17.46 -20.67
N ASN A 822 14.10 17.03 -20.04
CA ASN A 822 14.22 15.70 -19.47
C ASN A 822 14.34 15.88 -17.95
N PRO A 823 13.22 16.02 -17.22
CA PRO A 823 13.20 16.34 -15.77
C PRO A 823 13.87 15.32 -14.85
N ALA A 824 14.32 14.29 -15.52
CA ALA A 824 14.77 13.03 -15.09
C ALA A 824 16.31 12.99 -15.10
N ASP A 825 16.93 13.79 -15.98
CA ASP A 825 18.36 14.04 -16.04
C ASP A 825 18.78 15.02 -14.93
N PRO A 826 19.46 14.54 -13.86
CA PRO A 826 19.96 15.42 -12.80
C PRO A 826 21.12 16.31 -13.26
N ALA A 827 21.65 16.10 -14.47
CA ALA A 827 22.72 16.90 -15.04
C ALA A 827 22.23 18.12 -15.84
N ARG A 828 20.92 18.24 -16.11
CA ARG A 828 20.36 19.22 -17.06
C ARG A 828 20.61 20.71 -16.75
N PHE A 829 21.09 21.04 -15.56
CA PHE A 829 21.46 22.40 -15.16
C PHE A 829 22.95 22.55 -14.82
N ARG A 830 23.73 21.47 -14.82
CA ARG A 830 25.12 21.47 -14.31
C ARG A 830 26.04 22.37 -15.12
N ASP A 831 25.75 22.55 -16.41
CA ASP A 831 26.50 23.41 -17.34
C ASP A 831 26.20 24.91 -17.17
N ILE A 832 25.25 25.31 -16.30
CA ILE A 832 24.90 26.73 -16.08
C ILE A 832 26.06 27.47 -15.39
N ARG A 833 26.35 28.70 -15.87
CA ARG A 833 27.30 29.65 -15.26
C ARG A 833 26.65 30.98 -14.87
N LEU A 834 27.34 31.73 -14.00
CA LEU A 834 26.89 33.01 -13.42
C LEU A 834 26.90 34.22 -14.39
N THR A 835 27.42 34.09 -15.61
CA THR A 835 27.56 35.21 -16.57
C THR A 835 27.37 34.74 -18.01
N LEU A 836 26.52 35.45 -18.75
CA LEU A 836 26.33 35.26 -20.20
C LEU A 836 27.46 35.87 -21.05
N LEU A 837 28.46 36.53 -20.45
CA LEU A 837 29.61 37.13 -21.15
C LEU A 837 30.93 37.07 -20.32
N PRO A 838 32.11 36.93 -20.97
CA PRO A 838 33.42 36.60 -20.37
C PRO A 838 34.16 37.74 -19.61
N PRO A 839 35.24 37.39 -18.86
CA PRO A 839 35.84 36.04 -18.76
C PRO A 839 35.26 35.22 -17.62
N ALA A 840 34.97 33.95 -17.94
CA ALA A 840 34.62 32.94 -16.96
C ALA A 840 35.86 32.62 -16.10
N ILE A 841 35.64 32.30 -14.82
CA ILE A 841 36.67 32.18 -13.77
C ILE A 841 36.79 30.71 -13.38
N ASP A 842 37.99 30.16 -13.48
CA ASP A 842 38.37 28.84 -12.98
C ASP A 842 38.53 28.90 -11.45
N PHE A 843 37.48 28.50 -10.72
CA PHE A 843 37.46 28.56 -9.26
C PHE A 843 38.14 27.35 -8.62
N ASN A 844 38.00 26.16 -9.21
CA ASN A 844 38.64 24.94 -8.71
C ASN A 844 40.14 24.87 -9.08
N GLY A 845 40.62 25.64 -10.04
CA GLY A 845 42.01 25.69 -10.48
C GLY A 845 42.43 24.51 -11.36
N ASN A 846 41.49 23.87 -12.06
CA ASN A 846 41.73 22.70 -12.92
C ASN A 846 42.17 23.07 -14.35
N GLY A 847 42.15 24.36 -14.69
CA GLY A 847 42.50 24.89 -16.00
C GLY A 847 41.34 25.01 -16.99
N ASP A 848 40.11 24.64 -16.61
CA ASP A 848 38.91 24.81 -17.41
C ASP A 848 38.00 25.91 -16.85
N ALA A 849 38.27 27.14 -17.27
CA ALA A 849 37.42 28.27 -16.93
C ALA A 849 36.08 28.30 -17.67
N ASN A 850 35.68 27.29 -18.46
CA ASN A 850 34.44 27.30 -19.26
C ASN A 850 33.38 26.29 -18.80
N GLU A 851 33.68 25.41 -17.86
CA GLU A 851 32.74 24.40 -17.35
C GLU A 851 31.59 25.01 -16.52
N GLY A 852 30.51 24.27 -16.29
CA GLY A 852 29.43 24.77 -15.43
C GLY A 852 29.82 24.91 -13.96
N LEU A 853 29.11 25.77 -13.21
CA LEU A 853 29.40 26.03 -11.78
C LEU A 853 29.29 24.78 -10.89
N TYR A 854 28.53 23.78 -11.33
CA TYR A 854 28.51 22.50 -10.66
C TYR A 854 29.90 21.86 -10.63
N PHE A 855 30.60 21.86 -11.77
CA PHE A 855 31.91 21.25 -11.90
C PHE A 855 33.00 22.07 -11.22
N GLU A 856 32.83 23.40 -11.15
CA GLU A 856 33.68 24.25 -10.30
C GLU A 856 33.60 23.89 -8.81
N ILE A 857 32.47 23.34 -8.33
CA ILE A 857 32.30 22.97 -6.92
C ILE A 857 32.63 21.48 -6.67
N TRP A 858 32.16 20.59 -7.54
CA TRP A 858 32.20 19.14 -7.39
C TRP A 858 33.10 18.39 -8.40
N GLY A 859 33.69 19.07 -9.38
CA GLY A 859 34.56 18.48 -10.40
C GLY A 859 33.88 17.57 -11.41
N THR A 860 34.67 17.10 -12.39
CA THR A 860 34.34 16.11 -13.42
C THR A 860 35.12 14.81 -13.28
N ALA A 861 36.25 14.84 -12.58
CA ALA A 861 37.22 13.77 -12.44
C ALA A 861 36.93 12.86 -11.22
N PRO A 862 37.44 11.61 -11.20
CA PRO A 862 37.37 10.75 -10.02
C PRO A 862 38.04 11.39 -8.80
N ASP A 863 37.58 11.05 -7.59
CA ASP A 863 38.00 11.67 -6.30
C ASP A 863 39.52 11.67 -6.02
N ASN A 864 40.33 10.96 -6.81
CA ASN A 864 41.78 10.93 -6.69
C ASN A 864 42.51 12.07 -7.46
N VAL A 865 41.80 12.88 -8.23
CA VAL A 865 42.36 14.08 -8.89
C VAL A 865 42.17 15.29 -7.98
N VAL A 866 43.21 15.57 -7.18
CA VAL A 866 43.17 16.61 -6.12
C VAL A 866 42.83 18.01 -6.65
N ASN A 867 43.10 18.28 -7.93
CA ASN A 867 42.98 19.64 -8.47
C ASN A 867 41.64 19.98 -9.15
N ASP A 868 40.66 19.08 -9.17
CA ASP A 868 39.46 19.23 -9.99
C ASP A 868 38.18 19.58 -9.21
N ASN A 869 38.18 19.41 -7.89
CA ASN A 869 36.97 19.42 -7.07
C ASN A 869 37.22 20.14 -5.73
N VAL A 870 36.57 21.29 -5.50
CA VAL A 870 36.74 22.09 -4.28
C VAL A 870 36.18 21.37 -3.05
N VAL A 871 35.05 20.67 -3.20
CA VAL A 871 34.48 19.82 -2.15
C VAL A 871 35.48 18.73 -1.72
N ASN A 872 36.09 18.03 -2.68
CA ASN A 872 37.06 16.98 -2.38
C ASN A 872 38.34 17.56 -1.76
N ARG A 873 38.81 18.72 -2.23
CA ARG A 873 39.93 19.43 -1.58
C ARG A 873 39.64 19.75 -0.12
N LEU A 874 38.41 20.17 0.21
CA LEU A 874 38.01 20.36 1.61
C LEU A 874 37.97 19.05 2.39
N LEU A 875 37.45 17.95 1.80
CA LEU A 875 37.45 16.65 2.47
C LEU A 875 38.88 16.19 2.78
N LEU A 876 39.79 16.29 1.82
CA LEU A 876 41.21 15.95 2.00
C LEU A 876 41.88 16.85 3.05
N ALA A 877 41.57 18.15 3.09
CA ALA A 877 42.07 19.05 4.11
C ALA A 877 41.54 18.67 5.51
N ILE A 878 40.26 18.30 5.62
CA ILE A 878 39.65 17.80 6.86
C ILE A 878 40.35 16.53 7.33
N GLN A 879 40.56 15.57 6.42
CA GLN A 879 41.22 14.30 6.70
C GLN A 879 42.67 14.48 7.14
N ALA A 880 43.42 15.33 6.42
CA ALA A 880 44.80 15.66 6.76
C ALA A 880 44.90 16.36 8.11
N TYR A 881 44.01 17.31 8.41
CA TYR A 881 44.00 18.03 9.68
C TYR A 881 43.68 17.08 10.85
N ALA A 882 42.64 16.25 10.71
CA ALA A 882 42.22 15.30 11.73
C ALA A 882 43.31 14.24 12.04
N ALA A 883 44.03 13.80 11.00
CA ALA A 883 45.18 12.92 11.16
C ALA A 883 46.40 13.61 11.81
N ALA A 884 46.50 14.94 11.74
CA ALA A 884 47.70 15.70 12.10
C ALA A 884 47.68 16.44 13.46
N ALA A 885 46.53 16.74 14.08
CA ALA A 885 46.47 17.59 15.29
C ALA A 885 46.16 16.81 16.60
N PRO A 886 46.75 17.14 17.78
CA PRO A 886 47.59 18.30 18.19
C PRO A 886 49.14 18.09 18.13
N PRO A 887 49.99 19.06 18.59
CA PRO A 887 51.48 19.01 18.57
C PRO A 887 52.15 17.85 19.34
N ASP A 888 51.36 17.01 20.00
CA ASP A 888 51.77 15.82 20.76
C ASP A 888 51.61 14.51 19.97
N GLY A 889 51.02 14.54 18.77
CA GLY A 889 51.00 13.42 17.82
C GLY A 889 49.85 12.42 17.99
N THR A 890 48.69 12.83 18.53
CA THR A 890 47.53 11.95 18.82
C THR A 890 46.34 12.10 17.86
N GLY A 891 46.56 12.47 16.59
CA GLY A 891 45.48 12.68 15.61
C GLY A 891 44.58 11.45 15.42
N VAL A 892 43.28 11.69 15.18
CA VAL A 892 42.27 10.65 14.95
C VAL A 892 41.78 10.77 13.50
N PRO A 893 42.06 9.80 12.62
CA PRO A 893 41.60 9.86 11.23
C PRO A 893 40.06 9.90 11.14
N ILE A 894 39.54 10.59 10.12
CA ILE A 894 38.12 10.88 9.94
C ILE A 894 37.65 10.52 8.53
N VAL A 895 36.42 10.02 8.40
CA VAL A 895 35.75 9.79 7.11
C VAL A 895 34.33 10.34 7.13
N TYR A 896 33.84 10.71 5.94
CA TYR A 896 32.46 11.16 5.71
C TYR A 896 31.65 10.08 4.99
N ALA A 897 30.55 9.64 5.61
CA ALA A 897 29.60 8.70 5.02
C ALA A 897 28.27 9.43 4.71
N PRO A 898 27.97 9.71 3.43
CA PRO A 898 26.70 10.31 3.06
C PRO A 898 25.53 9.38 3.43
N GLY A 899 24.45 9.94 3.96
CA GLY A 899 23.23 9.20 4.28
C GLY A 899 23.25 8.37 5.57
N VAL A 900 24.38 8.26 6.27
CA VAL A 900 24.47 7.52 7.55
C VAL A 900 24.70 8.49 8.70
N TYR A 901 23.73 8.65 9.60
CA TYR A 901 23.88 9.54 10.75
C TYR A 901 24.97 9.05 11.73
N PRO A 902 25.89 9.92 12.24
CA PRO A 902 25.95 11.39 12.09
C PRO A 902 26.95 11.90 11.02
N TYR A 903 27.12 11.15 9.93
CA TYR A 903 27.96 11.37 8.73
C TYR A 903 29.46 11.33 8.94
N TRP A 904 29.97 11.78 10.09
CA TRP A 904 31.39 11.77 10.38
C TRP A 904 31.73 10.61 11.31
N PHE A 905 32.68 9.77 10.89
CA PHE A 905 33.09 8.56 11.60
C PHE A 905 34.61 8.51 11.75
N ILE A 906 35.09 7.75 12.74
CA ILE A 906 36.52 7.46 12.88
C ILE A 906 36.91 6.52 11.74
N ASP A 907 37.92 6.92 10.98
CA ASP A 907 38.58 6.07 10.00
C ASP A 907 39.59 5.19 10.74
N THR A 908 39.21 3.93 10.94
CA THR A 908 39.92 3.01 11.84
C THR A 908 41.22 2.48 11.24
N ASN A 909 41.36 2.54 9.92
CA ASN A 909 42.54 2.06 9.21
C ASN A 909 43.34 3.19 8.52
N ALA A 910 42.86 4.45 8.64
CA ALA A 910 43.49 5.65 8.12
C ALA A 910 43.64 5.68 6.59
N ASN A 911 42.74 5.04 5.85
CA ASN A 911 42.78 4.98 4.38
C ASN A 911 42.02 6.13 3.69
N GLY A 912 41.29 6.95 4.44
CA GLY A 912 40.50 8.08 3.94
C GLY A 912 39.20 7.68 3.25
N LEU A 913 38.78 6.42 3.32
CA LEU A 913 37.58 5.85 2.71
C LEU A 913 36.67 5.24 3.77
N VAL A 914 35.37 5.20 3.51
CA VAL A 914 34.42 4.54 4.42
C VAL A 914 34.45 3.02 4.21
N ASP A 915 34.91 2.27 5.22
CA ASP A 915 34.95 0.81 5.17
C ASP A 915 33.74 0.11 5.81
N PRO A 916 33.48 -1.17 5.45
CA PRO A 916 32.44 -1.97 6.09
C PRO A 916 32.60 -2.03 7.61
N GLY A 917 31.65 -1.43 8.33
CA GLY A 917 31.62 -1.39 9.80
C GLY A 917 32.05 -0.06 10.41
N GLU A 918 32.56 0.90 9.62
CA GLU A 918 32.95 2.21 10.14
C GLU A 918 31.78 3.20 10.21
N ALA A 919 30.87 3.14 9.24
CA ALA A 919 29.65 3.96 9.20
C ALA A 919 28.56 3.40 10.14
N VAL A 920 28.86 3.35 11.44
CA VAL A 920 27.92 2.93 12.49
C VAL A 920 27.96 3.93 13.64
N PHE A 921 26.81 4.22 14.26
CA PHE A 921 26.68 5.27 15.28
C PHE A 921 27.69 5.14 16.46
N ALA A 922 28.05 3.92 16.82
CA ALA A 922 29.04 3.65 17.87
C ALA A 922 30.45 4.17 17.51
N ASN A 923 30.79 4.24 16.22
CA ASN A 923 32.07 4.70 15.68
C ASN A 923 32.03 6.18 15.22
N ARG A 924 31.01 6.94 15.64
CA ARG A 924 30.90 8.36 15.29
C ARG A 924 32.15 9.14 15.70
N TYR A 925 32.51 10.14 14.91
CA TYR A 925 33.64 10.99 15.21
C TYR A 925 33.31 11.96 16.36
N VAL A 926 34.13 11.93 17.42
CA VAL A 926 33.96 12.75 18.64
C VAL A 926 35.20 13.58 19.00
N ALA A 927 36.27 13.48 18.20
CA ALA A 927 37.52 14.20 18.41
C ALA A 927 37.56 15.53 17.64
N PHE A 928 36.43 16.25 17.63
CA PHE A 928 36.37 17.56 16.99
C PHE A 928 37.02 18.62 17.89
N ASP A 929 37.89 19.45 17.33
CA ASP A 929 38.21 20.77 17.87
C ASP A 929 37.40 21.87 17.17
N ALA A 930 37.62 23.12 17.58
CA ALA A 930 36.88 24.26 17.05
C ALA A 930 37.12 24.48 15.55
N THR A 931 38.33 24.23 15.05
CA THR A 931 38.71 24.42 13.64
C THR A 931 38.08 23.33 12.78
N LEU A 932 38.24 22.07 13.17
CA LEU A 932 37.70 20.92 12.46
C LEU A 932 36.16 20.94 12.42
N LEU A 933 35.50 21.35 13.50
CA LEU A 933 34.03 21.42 13.55
C LEU A 933 33.46 22.44 12.54
N ARG A 934 34.10 23.61 12.39
CA ARG A 934 33.67 24.65 11.43
C ARG A 934 33.76 24.16 9.99
N ALA A 935 34.88 23.52 9.65
CA ALA A 935 35.10 22.97 8.32
C ALA A 935 34.14 21.80 8.02
N ALA A 936 33.97 20.87 8.97
CA ALA A 936 33.03 19.75 8.84
C ALA A 936 31.57 20.21 8.69
N TYR A 937 31.19 21.28 9.41
CA TYR A 937 29.88 21.92 9.25
C TYR A 937 29.69 22.45 7.83
N ASN A 938 30.62 23.25 7.32
CA ASN A 938 30.52 23.81 5.97
C ASN A 938 30.55 22.75 4.87
N TYR A 939 31.39 21.72 5.02
CA TYR A 939 31.38 20.57 4.12
C TYR A 939 29.97 19.94 4.06
N THR A 940 29.37 19.71 5.22
CA THR A 940 28.03 19.11 5.31
C THR A 940 26.93 20.04 4.79
N VAL A 941 27.04 21.37 4.98
CA VAL A 941 26.12 22.35 4.38
C VAL A 941 26.12 22.22 2.86
N VAL A 942 27.29 22.12 2.23
CA VAL A 942 27.44 21.95 0.78
C VAL A 942 26.90 20.60 0.32
N GLN A 943 27.18 19.51 1.05
CA GLN A 943 26.66 18.17 0.71
C GLN A 943 25.14 18.08 0.84
N ASN A 944 24.56 18.71 1.85
CA ASN A 944 23.12 18.73 2.10
C ASN A 944 22.36 19.66 1.15
N GLU A 945 23.04 20.38 0.27
CA GLU A 945 22.45 21.26 -0.74
C GLU A 945 23.09 21.04 -2.13
N PRO A 946 22.72 19.93 -2.81
CA PRO A 946 23.33 19.53 -4.08
C PRO A 946 22.99 20.45 -5.26
N CYS A 947 22.02 21.34 -5.10
CA CYS A 947 21.59 22.32 -6.10
C CYS A 947 22.12 23.74 -5.78
N GLY A 948 23.01 23.88 -4.79
CA GLY A 948 23.46 25.19 -4.34
C GLY A 948 24.30 25.94 -5.37
N TYR A 949 24.80 25.26 -6.42
CA TYR A 949 25.38 25.89 -7.60
C TYR A 949 24.37 26.75 -8.40
N ILE A 950 23.06 26.50 -8.23
CA ILE A 950 21.99 27.35 -8.76
C ILE A 950 21.53 28.34 -7.69
N HIS A 951 21.31 27.89 -6.45
CA HIS A 951 20.71 28.75 -5.43
C HIS A 951 21.64 29.87 -4.94
N ASN A 952 22.95 29.61 -4.74
CA ASN A 952 23.95 30.63 -4.42
C ASN A 952 25.40 30.08 -4.53
N ALA A 953 25.90 29.85 -5.74
CA ALA A 953 27.22 29.25 -5.96
C ALA A 953 28.37 30.03 -5.32
N ARG A 954 28.29 31.37 -5.32
CA ARG A 954 29.32 32.24 -4.73
C ARG A 954 29.42 32.02 -3.23
N SER A 955 28.29 31.92 -2.54
CA SER A 955 28.26 31.63 -1.09
C SER A 955 28.94 30.30 -0.79
N LEU A 956 28.58 29.23 -1.50
CA LEU A 956 29.20 27.91 -1.31
C LEU A 956 30.72 27.93 -1.53
N LEU A 957 31.17 28.53 -2.64
CA LEU A 957 32.60 28.63 -2.95
C LEU A 957 33.37 29.45 -1.88
N GLN A 958 32.78 30.52 -1.35
CA GLN A 958 33.37 31.28 -0.24
C GLN A 958 33.48 30.43 1.04
N LEU A 959 32.44 29.68 1.40
CA LEU A 959 32.45 28.78 2.56
C LEU A 959 33.50 27.67 2.42
N LEU A 960 33.58 27.04 1.24
CA LEU A 960 34.55 25.98 0.95
C LEU A 960 35.98 26.52 1.00
N PHE A 961 36.25 27.63 0.27
CA PHE A 961 37.56 28.26 0.22
C PHE A 961 38.05 28.65 1.62
N ASP A 962 37.22 29.35 2.38
CA ASP A 962 37.61 29.85 3.69
C ASP A 962 37.77 28.71 4.71
N SER A 963 37.06 27.59 4.56
CA SER A 963 37.26 26.38 5.38
C SER A 963 38.58 25.68 5.06
N ILE A 964 38.95 25.57 3.78
CA ILE A 964 40.26 25.04 3.37
C ILE A 964 41.38 25.91 3.95
N ARG A 965 41.24 27.24 3.84
CA ARG A 965 42.24 28.19 4.38
C ARG A 965 42.38 28.10 5.91
N ASP A 966 41.30 27.84 6.64
CA ASP A 966 41.34 27.70 8.10
C ASP A 966 42.08 26.41 8.53
N LEU A 967 41.92 25.33 7.77
CA LEU A 967 42.59 24.04 8.01
C LEU A 967 44.06 24.03 7.56
N ASP A 968 44.34 24.57 6.38
CA ASP A 968 45.68 24.68 5.80
C ASP A 968 45.85 26.01 5.05
N PRO A 969 46.47 27.02 5.69
CA PRO A 969 46.74 28.30 5.07
C PRO A 969 47.62 28.23 3.80
N ASN A 970 48.43 27.18 3.63
CA ASN A 970 49.31 27.02 2.47
C ASN A 970 48.58 26.40 1.27
N ALA A 971 47.50 25.64 1.49
CA ALA A 971 46.71 25.00 0.44
C ALA A 971 46.08 26.01 -0.54
N VAL A 972 45.89 27.27 -0.10
CA VAL A 972 45.35 28.36 -0.93
C VAL A 972 46.43 29.28 -1.52
N LEU A 973 47.72 28.99 -1.30
CA LEU A 973 48.88 29.80 -1.76
C LEU A 973 49.75 29.12 -2.84
N ALA A 974 49.42 27.89 -3.25
CA ALA A 974 50.19 27.06 -4.20
C ALA A 974 49.88 27.40 -5.69
N PRO A 975 50.68 26.93 -6.68
CA PRO A 975 50.62 27.37 -8.09
C PRO A 975 49.36 26.99 -8.89
N THR A 976 48.45 26.18 -8.35
CA THR A 976 47.12 25.85 -8.90
C THR A 976 46.06 26.52 -8.02
N VAL A 977 45.85 27.82 -8.26
CA VAL A 977 45.20 28.75 -7.32
C VAL A 977 43.70 28.53 -7.28
N LEU A 978 43.18 28.06 -6.13
CA LEU A 978 41.76 28.21 -5.80
C LEU A 978 41.42 29.70 -5.80
N ILE A 979 40.34 30.09 -6.47
CA ILE A 979 39.91 31.49 -6.49
C ILE A 979 38.73 31.66 -5.54
N ARG A 980 38.83 32.62 -4.62
CA ARG A 980 37.70 33.04 -3.78
C ARG A 980 36.81 34.03 -4.58
N PRO A 981 35.51 33.76 -4.76
CA PRO A 981 34.58 34.66 -5.44
C PRO A 981 34.24 35.94 -4.69
#